data_AF-A0A172WJ59-F1
#
_entry.id   AF-A0A172WJ59-F1
#
_cell.length_a   1.000
_cell.length_b   1.000
_cell.length_c   1.000
_cell.angle_alpha   90.00
_cell.angle_beta   90.00
_cell.angle_gamma   90.00
#
_symmetry.space_group_name_H-M   'P 1'
#
loop_
_entity.id
_entity.type
_entity.pdbx_description
1 polymer ?
#
loop_
_entity_poly.entity_id
_entity_poly.type
_entity_poly.pdbx_seq_one_letter_code
_entity_poly.pdbx_strand_id
1 'polypeptide(L)'
;MKRWGLALIALVVLSLVPSVAFHAVSAATTTVQINPTDDAYVKDTTPDTNYGSDGSLYVGTYYKDNANERAYLKFDLSSIPDNAVIISATLHAYTYYGAYSQDVTISAYSVSNDSWTEDSITWNNRPEIGDLLDKDMVPNSNKKTNPVKHWSVWNVTDFVKAELSGDKVVSFVLISDVEGEITESIGYNSKESSYGNYPYLEVVYYVPEGPQYQPIKEIRENWEAGKQVVTSGIVIGTKYNGFFIQNGTEPNSGIYVYTGSTPSVQVGDVVQVNGTTDVWKGLYEISNPSYKVVGKAELPEPVVLKAGEINDSYQSMLVRLEWVRVTEVDGKLITIADDTGSLALYDYYGIMDVTEGKILKYIEGIGYKYNVMEVYPLDYERYIPLIGISDVDKSEYAIKGVPMNFKVTVINNGKVADNVTVVLYANGVKVENATQRIAVNGSAIYELSYVPTELGALSIDIQVITTNWGLIDERIYEYKVVPNPNVVAYGLTPYYERLYTKETSNLTELYENFTYTVNKLRQYGVDFGDLKPTIQWINETMAEIQREYSIYNSLKGLLVQQNPYRASYYYPVMVHIRKAALMSREVMREIEFVLPHLQDVLEKVEATYQPPTPTPGNETNMTQPSNITITITKVLIDASHSQYYVEEVGVNGLAEKVKSDLGWEVEINKLPLTYDLLKEYDVVIILNPKEDLTPNEVAALQEYVENGGGLFIAGDWYKYSNVESLNAVVEKYGIKFNADELMDDDVNSGRPYYPFVGIYNTAHPAMKFVPEAWKTYYNGQTLTISGEVTWLIKAYDTSYSVDANGNVVRGKGTNPIVAAAVEAGNGRIVAYGSSKAISDSYYGKYIDSNWPFVKGVLLWLAHEI
;
A
#
# COMPACT_ATOMS: atom_id res chain seq x y z
N MET A 1 25.79 -105.68 -10.89
CA MET A 1 26.30 -105.83 -9.50
C MET A 1 25.92 -104.56 -8.74
N LYS A 2 24.88 -104.65 -7.88
CA LYS A 2 24.93 -104.52 -6.40
C LYS A 2 25.22 -103.06 -5.96
N ARG A 3 24.40 -102.30 -5.22
CA ARG A 3 23.18 -102.38 -4.36
C ARG A 3 22.68 -100.91 -4.23
N TRP A 4 21.43 -100.46 -4.36
CA TRP A 4 20.12 -100.71 -3.71
C TRP A 4 20.03 -100.44 -2.19
N GLY A 5 19.14 -99.47 -1.84
CA GLY A 5 18.38 -99.32 -0.58
C GLY A 5 18.89 -98.24 0.39
N LEU A 6 18.12 -97.33 1.01
CA LEU A 6 16.68 -97.11 1.30
C LEU A 6 16.54 -95.62 1.78
N ALA A 7 15.63 -94.75 1.31
CA ALA A 7 14.16 -94.63 1.51
C ALA A 7 13.70 -93.82 2.76
N LEU A 8 13.02 -92.68 2.54
CA LEU A 8 11.76 -92.15 3.15
C LEU A 8 11.69 -90.60 2.94
N ILE A 9 10.87 -90.03 2.05
CA ILE A 9 9.43 -89.67 2.14
C ILE A 9 9.08 -88.71 3.29
N ALA A 10 8.84 -87.42 2.96
CA ALA A 10 7.59 -86.69 3.23
C ALA A 10 7.60 -85.29 2.56
N LEU A 11 6.60 -85.04 1.72
CA LEU A 11 6.34 -83.81 0.96
C LEU A 11 5.27 -82.98 1.71
N VAL A 12 5.39 -81.65 1.68
CA VAL A 12 4.30 -80.62 1.77
C VAL A 12 3.81 -80.34 3.20
N VAL A 13 3.91 -79.11 3.77
CA VAL A 13 3.19 -77.86 3.42
C VAL A 13 3.87 -76.62 4.09
N LEU A 14 3.88 -75.48 3.39
CA LEU A 14 4.09 -74.07 3.84
C LEU A 14 5.47 -73.63 4.39
N SER A 15 6.24 -72.90 3.59
CA SER A 15 6.31 -71.43 3.68
C SER A 15 7.32 -70.89 2.66
N LEU A 16 6.86 -69.94 1.84
CA LEU A 16 7.72 -69.02 1.11
C LEU A 16 8.53 -68.22 2.12
N VAL A 17 9.82 -68.50 2.23
CA VAL A 17 10.82 -67.55 2.70
C VAL A 17 11.92 -67.56 1.65
N PRO A 18 12.17 -66.48 0.90
CA PRO A 18 13.39 -66.40 0.11
C PRO A 18 14.56 -66.52 1.08
N SER A 19 15.50 -67.41 0.77
CA SER A 19 16.79 -67.47 1.45
C SER A 19 17.44 -66.09 1.44
N VAL A 20 17.37 -65.38 2.56
CA VAL A 20 18.28 -64.27 2.82
C VAL A 20 19.64 -64.91 3.06
N ALA A 21 20.41 -65.02 1.99
CA ALA A 21 21.85 -65.18 2.11
C ALA A 21 22.37 -63.87 2.72
N PHE A 22 22.44 -63.80 4.06
CA PHE A 22 23.31 -62.84 4.72
C PHE A 22 24.73 -63.15 4.24
N HIS A 23 25.17 -62.45 3.21
CA HIS A 23 26.59 -62.22 3.02
C HIS A 23 26.98 -61.36 4.21
N ALA A 24 27.60 -61.96 5.23
CA ALA A 24 28.35 -61.20 6.21
C ALA A 24 29.40 -60.43 5.41
N VAL A 25 29.18 -59.13 5.24
CA VAL A 25 30.19 -58.21 4.73
C VAL A 25 31.32 -58.27 5.76
N SER A 26 32.36 -59.05 5.46
CA SER A 26 33.60 -58.97 6.22
C SER A 26 34.19 -57.61 5.90
N ALA A 27 34.06 -56.65 6.83
CA ALA A 27 34.73 -55.37 6.70
C ALA A 27 36.22 -55.64 6.43
N ALA A 28 36.77 -54.99 5.39
CA ALA A 28 38.18 -55.15 5.06
C ALA A 28 39.02 -54.68 6.25
N THR A 29 39.82 -55.59 6.79
CA THR A 29 40.69 -55.30 7.94
C THR A 29 41.98 -54.67 7.41
N THR A 30 42.38 -53.55 7.99
CA THR A 30 43.67 -52.88 7.75
C THR A 30 44.64 -53.29 8.85
N THR A 31 45.83 -53.74 8.45
CA THR A 31 46.97 -53.96 9.35
C THR A 31 47.98 -52.84 9.18
N VAL A 32 48.38 -52.20 10.28
CA VAL A 32 49.42 -51.17 10.30
C VAL A 32 50.50 -51.57 11.30
N GLN A 33 51.77 -51.31 10.93
CA GLN A 33 52.91 -51.39 11.85
C GLN A 33 53.35 -49.97 12.18
N ILE A 34 53.28 -49.62 13.46
CA ILE A 34 53.62 -48.30 13.99
C ILE A 34 54.98 -48.43 14.66
N ASN A 35 55.95 -47.64 14.20
CA ASN A 35 57.28 -47.58 14.84
C ASN A 35 57.20 -46.74 16.12
N PRO A 36 58.05 -46.99 17.12
CA PRO A 36 58.05 -46.19 18.33
C PRO A 36 58.42 -44.73 18.02
N THR A 37 57.70 -43.78 18.63
CA THR A 37 58.09 -42.37 18.63
C THR A 37 59.28 -42.14 19.57
N ASP A 38 59.33 -42.88 20.67
CA ASP A 38 60.35 -42.84 21.70
C ASP A 38 60.60 -44.28 22.20
N ASP A 39 61.86 -44.71 22.29
CA ASP A 39 62.27 -45.91 23.01
C ASP A 39 63.59 -45.72 23.76
N ALA A 40 63.66 -46.18 25.00
CA ALA A 40 64.87 -46.10 25.82
C ALA A 40 64.86 -47.15 26.91
N TYR A 41 66.03 -47.64 27.32
CA TYR A 41 66.13 -48.40 28.56
C TYR A 41 66.62 -47.53 29.72
N VAL A 42 66.26 -47.94 30.93
CA VAL A 42 66.69 -47.32 32.18
C VAL A 42 67.38 -48.36 33.04
N LYS A 43 68.37 -47.91 33.81
CA LYS A 43 69.25 -48.78 34.58
C LYS A 43 69.43 -48.26 36.01
N ASP A 44 69.13 -49.10 37.00
CA ASP A 44 69.06 -48.68 38.41
C ASP A 44 70.42 -48.32 39.04
N THR A 45 71.52 -48.95 38.61
CA THR A 45 72.87 -48.63 39.08
C THR A 45 73.43 -47.32 38.53
N THR A 46 72.84 -46.80 37.46
CA THR A 46 73.21 -45.53 36.80
C THR A 46 71.99 -44.63 36.64
N PRO A 47 71.35 -44.25 37.76
CA PRO A 47 69.94 -43.87 37.74
C PRO A 47 69.62 -42.51 37.11
N ASP A 48 70.64 -41.67 36.89
CA ASP A 48 70.54 -40.38 36.21
C ASP A 48 71.03 -40.43 34.75
N THR A 49 71.47 -41.59 34.25
CA THR A 49 71.95 -41.73 32.87
C THR A 49 70.78 -41.99 31.93
N ASN A 50 70.71 -41.22 30.86
CA ASN A 50 69.80 -41.46 29.74
C ASN A 50 70.47 -42.37 28.71
N TYR A 51 69.73 -43.34 28.20
CA TYR A 51 70.20 -44.30 27.19
C TYR A 51 69.36 -44.28 25.91
N GLY A 52 68.61 -43.20 25.65
CA GLY A 52 67.72 -43.12 24.48
C GLY A 52 68.45 -43.10 23.13
N SER A 53 69.76 -42.90 23.10
CA SER A 53 70.56 -42.99 21.86
C SER A 53 71.25 -44.33 21.65
N ASP A 54 71.13 -45.26 22.60
CA ASP A 54 71.75 -46.58 22.49
C ASP A 54 70.96 -47.43 21.49
N GLY A 55 71.65 -48.12 20.57
CA GLY A 55 71.01 -49.00 19.57
C GLY A 55 70.33 -50.26 20.14
N SER A 56 70.17 -50.33 21.46
CA SER A 56 69.83 -51.52 22.22
C SER A 56 68.97 -51.17 23.42
N LEU A 57 67.85 -51.87 23.58
CA LEU A 57 66.97 -51.81 24.74
C LEU A 57 67.22 -53.02 25.63
N TYR A 58 67.84 -52.81 26.79
CA TYR A 58 68.14 -53.89 27.72
C TYR A 58 67.03 -54.11 28.74
N VAL A 59 66.71 -55.39 28.99
CA VAL A 59 65.66 -55.81 29.93
C VAL A 59 66.15 -56.99 30.77
N GLY A 60 66.09 -56.86 32.09
CA GLY A 60 66.50 -57.89 33.06
C GLY A 60 67.57 -57.41 34.03
N THR A 61 68.20 -58.33 34.76
CA THR A 61 69.22 -57.97 35.75
C THR A 61 70.63 -58.29 35.22
N TYR A 62 71.43 -57.26 34.92
CA TYR A 62 72.73 -57.42 34.28
C TYR A 62 73.76 -58.08 35.21
N TYR A 63 74.33 -59.20 34.77
CA TYR A 63 75.17 -60.05 35.63
C TYR A 63 76.46 -59.40 36.17
N LYS A 64 76.97 -58.33 35.55
CA LYS A 64 78.26 -57.73 35.97
C LYS A 64 78.13 -56.79 37.15
N ASP A 65 77.03 -56.06 37.23
CA ASP A 65 76.79 -55.01 38.23
C ASP A 65 75.48 -55.20 39.00
N ASN A 66 74.75 -56.29 38.73
CA ASN A 66 73.48 -56.63 39.33
C ASN A 66 72.40 -55.55 39.09
N ALA A 67 72.53 -54.81 37.98
CA ALA A 67 71.65 -53.71 37.67
C ALA A 67 70.35 -54.18 37.02
N ASN A 68 69.21 -53.65 37.48
CA ASN A 68 67.94 -53.87 36.82
C ASN A 68 67.78 -52.90 35.65
N GLU A 69 67.51 -53.46 34.49
CA GLU A 69 67.32 -52.80 33.22
C GLU A 69 65.87 -53.00 32.76
N ARG A 70 65.20 -51.91 32.38
CA ARG A 70 63.81 -51.91 31.88
C ARG A 70 63.74 -51.08 30.61
N ALA A 71 63.04 -51.57 29.60
CA ALA A 71 62.88 -50.86 28.34
C ALA A 71 61.50 -50.21 28.24
N TYR A 72 61.45 -48.92 27.92
CA TYR A 72 60.22 -48.17 27.68
C TYR A 72 60.08 -47.91 26.18
N LEU A 73 58.86 -48.08 25.66
CA LEU A 73 58.53 -47.83 24.25
C LEU A 73 57.22 -47.06 24.17
N LYS A 74 57.15 -46.05 23.30
CA LYS A 74 55.96 -45.24 23.06
C LYS A 74 55.61 -45.15 21.59
N PHE A 75 54.32 -45.12 21.28
CA PHE A 75 53.79 -45.09 19.92
C PHE A 75 52.70 -44.02 19.77
N ASP A 76 52.63 -43.42 18.59
CA ASP A 76 51.55 -42.50 18.18
C ASP A 76 50.51 -43.25 17.35
N LEU A 77 49.27 -43.29 17.84
CA LEU A 77 48.14 -43.98 17.22
C LEU A 77 47.36 -43.09 16.25
N SER A 78 47.75 -41.83 16.06
CA SER A 78 47.04 -40.83 15.23
C SER A 78 46.83 -41.25 13.77
N SER A 79 47.64 -42.18 13.26
CA SER A 79 47.46 -42.73 11.91
C SER A 79 46.24 -43.64 11.77
N ILE A 80 45.65 -44.10 12.88
CA ILE A 80 44.46 -44.95 12.90
C ILE A 80 43.22 -44.04 12.88
N PRO A 81 42.26 -44.23 11.95
CA PRO A 81 41.04 -43.41 11.87
C PRO A 81 40.22 -43.42 13.16
N ASP A 82 39.62 -42.28 13.51
CA ASP A 82 38.84 -42.09 14.76
C ASP A 82 37.64 -43.04 14.89
N ASN A 83 37.05 -43.45 13.77
CA ASN A 83 35.95 -44.40 13.74
C ASN A 83 36.41 -45.86 13.58
N ALA A 84 37.72 -46.14 13.62
CA ALA A 84 38.23 -47.49 13.51
C ALA A 84 37.84 -48.35 14.72
N VAL A 85 37.51 -49.61 14.46
CA VAL A 85 37.32 -50.66 15.47
C VAL A 85 38.56 -51.55 15.45
N ILE A 86 39.38 -51.48 16.51
CA ILE A 86 40.57 -52.33 16.66
C ILE A 86 40.14 -53.79 16.89
N ILE A 87 40.66 -54.68 16.06
CA ILE A 87 40.51 -56.13 16.15
C ILE A 87 41.58 -56.72 17.06
N SER A 88 42.85 -56.37 16.83
CA SER A 88 43.98 -56.80 17.64
C SER A 88 45.11 -55.76 17.63
N ALA A 89 45.87 -55.67 18.72
CA ALA A 89 47.14 -54.97 18.77
C ALA A 89 48.20 -55.83 19.45
N THR A 90 49.37 -55.97 18.83
CA THR A 90 50.50 -56.74 19.35
C THR A 90 51.77 -55.92 19.30
N LEU A 91 52.50 -55.86 20.42
CA LEU A 91 53.82 -55.22 20.51
C LEU A 91 54.89 -56.25 20.13
N HIS A 92 55.80 -55.86 19.25
CA HIS A 92 56.89 -56.69 18.76
C HIS A 92 58.23 -56.05 19.09
N ALA A 93 59.17 -56.83 19.65
CA ALA A 93 60.55 -56.40 19.82
C ALA A 93 61.51 -57.55 19.47
N TYR A 94 62.60 -57.22 18.76
CA TYR A 94 63.55 -58.22 18.28
C TYR A 94 64.76 -58.36 19.21
N THR A 95 64.90 -59.52 19.82
CA THR A 95 66.08 -59.88 20.61
C THR A 95 67.25 -60.19 19.67
N TYR A 96 68.38 -59.54 19.92
CA TYR A 96 69.65 -59.84 19.25
C TYR A 96 70.76 -60.25 20.24
N TYR A 97 70.52 -60.10 21.54
CA TYR A 97 71.48 -60.34 22.63
C TYR A 97 70.77 -60.89 23.88
N GLY A 98 71.40 -61.80 24.63
CA GLY A 98 70.81 -62.42 25.84
C GLY A 98 70.33 -63.87 25.66
N ALA A 99 69.76 -64.44 26.73
CA ALA A 99 69.25 -65.82 26.82
C ALA A 99 70.24 -66.91 26.32
N TYR A 100 71.44 -66.98 26.90
CA TYR A 100 72.47 -67.98 26.61
C TYR A 100 72.29 -69.30 27.37
N SER A 101 71.82 -69.28 28.61
CA SER A 101 71.84 -70.46 29.52
C SER A 101 70.49 -70.87 30.11
N GLN A 102 69.50 -69.98 30.14
CA GLN A 102 68.15 -70.27 30.59
C GLN A 102 67.12 -69.44 29.82
N ASP A 103 65.88 -69.94 29.76
CA ASP A 103 64.79 -69.20 29.13
C ASP A 103 64.47 -67.97 30.00
N VAL A 104 64.17 -66.85 29.37
CA VAL A 104 63.86 -65.59 30.07
C VAL A 104 62.50 -65.11 29.64
N THR A 105 61.58 -65.02 30.60
CA THR A 105 60.26 -64.43 30.38
C THR A 105 60.32 -62.93 30.56
N ILE A 106 59.88 -62.21 29.53
CA ILE A 106 59.75 -60.75 29.53
C ILE A 106 58.26 -60.41 29.51
N SER A 107 57.87 -59.55 30.43
CA SER A 107 56.51 -59.07 30.63
C SER A 107 56.38 -57.64 30.12
N ALA A 108 55.31 -57.36 29.37
CA ALA A 108 54.94 -56.01 28.96
C ALA A 108 53.88 -55.46 29.91
N TYR A 109 54.12 -54.26 30.45
CA TYR A 109 53.21 -53.53 31.31
C TYR A 109 52.76 -52.23 30.65
N SER A 110 51.55 -51.76 30.98
CA SER A 110 51.08 -50.43 30.57
C SER A 110 51.85 -49.32 31.25
N VAL A 111 51.93 -48.17 30.58
CA VAL A 111 52.46 -46.92 31.14
C VAL A 111 51.45 -45.83 30.81
N SER A 112 50.77 -45.30 31.83
CA SER A 112 49.69 -44.29 31.66
C SER A 112 50.18 -42.86 31.57
N ASN A 113 51.47 -42.61 31.84
CA ASN A 113 52.06 -41.28 31.69
C ASN A 113 52.93 -41.23 30.43
N ASP A 114 52.39 -40.66 29.36
CA ASP A 114 53.08 -40.49 28.07
C ASP A 114 53.97 -39.25 28.00
N SER A 115 54.15 -38.51 29.10
CA SER A 115 54.93 -37.25 29.11
C SER A 115 56.45 -37.44 29.08
N TRP A 116 56.96 -38.67 29.21
CA TRP A 116 58.40 -38.94 29.14
C TRP A 116 58.92 -38.68 27.73
N THR A 117 60.20 -38.44 27.53
CA THR A 117 60.80 -38.38 26.19
C THR A 117 62.04 -39.23 26.16
N GLU A 118 62.35 -39.78 24.98
CA GLU A 118 63.52 -40.62 24.77
C GLU A 118 64.82 -39.98 25.25
N ASP A 119 64.99 -38.67 25.05
CA ASP A 119 66.19 -37.91 25.39
C ASP A 119 66.27 -37.47 26.87
N SER A 120 65.21 -37.68 27.65
CA SER A 120 65.14 -37.23 29.04
C SER A 120 64.89 -38.34 30.06
N ILE A 121 64.41 -39.50 29.63
CA ILE A 121 64.10 -40.61 30.53
C ILE A 121 65.37 -41.21 31.17
N THR A 122 65.33 -41.40 32.48
CA THR A 122 66.36 -42.00 33.32
C THR A 122 65.66 -42.93 34.31
N TRP A 123 66.42 -43.72 35.08
CA TRP A 123 65.79 -44.53 36.14
C TRP A 123 65.00 -43.66 37.11
N ASN A 124 65.52 -42.49 37.50
CA ASN A 124 64.92 -41.64 38.52
C ASN A 124 63.62 -40.94 38.09
N ASN A 125 63.42 -40.67 36.79
CA ASN A 125 62.23 -39.97 36.29
C ASN A 125 61.32 -40.84 35.40
N ARG A 126 61.62 -42.15 35.28
CA ARG A 126 60.81 -43.09 34.48
C ARG A 126 59.34 -43.09 34.92
N PRO A 127 58.40 -43.24 33.98
CA PRO A 127 57.00 -43.44 34.30
C PRO A 127 56.75 -44.63 35.24
N GLU A 128 55.72 -44.52 36.07
CA GLU A 128 55.25 -45.62 36.90
C GLU A 128 54.77 -46.81 36.07
N ILE A 129 54.99 -48.01 36.59
CA ILE A 129 54.57 -49.25 35.93
C ILE A 129 53.08 -49.45 36.21
N GLY A 130 52.30 -49.63 35.15
CA GLY A 130 50.89 -49.94 35.20
C GLY A 130 50.60 -51.44 35.27
N ASP A 131 49.50 -51.84 34.65
CA ASP A 131 48.99 -53.21 34.67
C ASP A 131 49.82 -54.13 33.75
N LEU A 132 49.94 -55.40 34.13
CA LEU A 132 50.52 -56.44 33.27
C LEU A 132 49.60 -56.66 32.06
N LEU A 133 50.13 -56.53 30.85
CA LEU A 133 49.37 -56.71 29.61
C LEU A 133 49.54 -58.13 29.06
N ASP A 134 50.78 -58.58 28.87
CA ASP A 134 51.08 -59.94 28.38
C ASP A 134 52.54 -60.34 28.70
N LYS A 135 52.88 -61.61 28.47
CA LYS A 135 54.23 -62.16 28.66
C LYS A 135 54.68 -62.96 27.45
N ASP A 136 55.96 -62.84 27.12
CA ASP A 136 56.60 -63.66 26.11
C ASP A 136 57.88 -64.29 26.67
N MET A 137 58.16 -65.53 26.27
CA MET A 137 59.33 -66.27 26.71
C MET A 137 60.39 -66.27 25.61
N VAL A 138 61.52 -65.64 25.89
CA VAL A 138 62.72 -65.73 25.05
C VAL A 138 63.41 -67.07 25.36
N PRO A 139 63.47 -68.01 24.41
CA PRO A 139 64.10 -69.30 24.64
C PRO A 139 65.62 -69.12 24.73
N ASN A 140 66.31 -70.04 25.42
CA ASN A 140 67.76 -70.01 25.51
C ASN A 140 68.47 -70.59 24.26
N SER A 141 69.67 -70.09 23.99
CA SER A 141 70.46 -70.52 22.82
C SER A 141 71.24 -71.81 23.05
N ASN A 142 71.29 -72.31 24.29
CA ASN A 142 72.17 -73.38 24.77
C ASN A 142 73.66 -73.19 24.39
N LYS A 143 74.08 -71.97 24.01
CA LYS A 143 75.41 -71.66 23.45
C LYS A 143 75.92 -70.33 23.97
N LYS A 144 76.95 -70.36 24.84
CA LYS A 144 77.59 -69.17 25.43
C LYS A 144 78.16 -68.14 24.43
N THR A 145 78.31 -68.50 23.15
CA THR A 145 78.96 -67.65 22.12
C THR A 145 78.01 -67.16 21.03
N ASN A 146 76.72 -67.50 21.07
CA ASN A 146 75.76 -67.03 20.08
C ASN A 146 74.39 -66.75 20.74
N PRO A 147 73.94 -65.50 20.82
CA PRO A 147 72.65 -65.16 21.44
C PRO A 147 71.47 -65.67 20.62
N VAL A 148 70.30 -65.76 21.25
CA VAL A 148 69.05 -66.07 20.56
C VAL A 148 68.63 -64.88 19.70
N LYS A 149 68.06 -65.21 18.54
CA LYS A 149 67.38 -64.30 17.62
C LYS A 149 65.90 -64.61 17.69
N HIS A 150 65.13 -63.76 18.36
CA HIS A 150 63.72 -64.02 18.69
C HIS A 150 62.89 -62.74 18.55
N TRP A 151 61.72 -62.85 17.96
CA TRP A 151 60.71 -61.78 18.01
C TRP A 151 59.82 -62.07 19.21
N SER A 152 59.97 -61.26 20.26
CA SER A 152 59.00 -61.28 21.35
C SER A 152 57.74 -60.56 20.91
N VAL A 153 56.60 -61.17 21.23
CA VAL A 153 55.28 -60.68 20.85
C VAL A 153 54.38 -60.65 22.08
N TRP A 154 53.84 -59.48 22.39
CA TRP A 154 52.90 -59.27 23.51
C TRP A 154 51.55 -58.80 22.98
N ASN A 155 50.46 -59.44 23.39
CA ASN A 155 49.11 -58.99 23.11
C ASN A 155 48.74 -57.81 24.01
N VAL A 156 48.61 -56.64 23.40
CA VAL A 156 48.32 -55.37 24.09
C VAL A 156 46.98 -54.77 23.64
N THR A 157 46.13 -55.60 23.01
CA THR A 157 44.91 -55.18 22.30
C THR A 157 44.00 -54.26 23.10
N ASP A 158 43.66 -54.65 24.33
CA ASP A 158 42.66 -53.92 25.12
C ASP A 158 43.18 -52.59 25.64
N PHE A 159 44.48 -52.51 25.94
CA PHE A 159 45.11 -51.26 26.33
C PHE A 159 45.21 -50.28 25.15
N VAL A 160 45.61 -50.75 23.97
CA VAL A 160 45.65 -49.92 22.75
C VAL A 160 44.25 -49.44 22.33
N LYS A 161 43.20 -50.24 22.54
CA LYS A 161 41.80 -49.78 22.36
C LYS A 161 41.45 -48.62 23.27
N ALA A 162 41.84 -48.70 24.54
CA ALA A 162 41.60 -47.64 25.51
C ALA A 162 42.33 -46.36 25.10
N GLU A 163 43.62 -46.43 24.79
CA GLU A 163 44.42 -45.26 24.41
C GLU A 163 44.00 -44.65 23.07
N LEU A 164 43.58 -45.45 22.07
CA LEU A 164 43.04 -44.91 20.81
C LEU A 164 41.76 -44.08 21.04
N SER A 165 40.93 -44.48 22.01
CA SER A 165 39.73 -43.71 22.40
C SER A 165 40.06 -42.49 23.27
N GLY A 166 41.28 -42.46 23.82
CA GLY A 166 41.82 -41.40 24.67
C GLY A 166 42.67 -40.41 23.88
N ASP A 167 43.92 -40.26 24.30
CA ASP A 167 44.85 -39.26 23.76
C ASP A 167 45.60 -39.71 22.50
N LYS A 168 45.39 -40.97 22.09
CA LYS A 168 46.03 -41.62 20.93
C LYS A 168 47.54 -41.77 21.06
N VAL A 169 48.07 -41.78 22.28
CA VAL A 169 49.46 -42.11 22.57
C VAL A 169 49.47 -43.34 23.45
N VAL A 170 50.38 -44.28 23.20
CA VAL A 170 50.47 -45.50 24.02
C VAL A 170 51.91 -45.79 24.41
N SER A 171 52.16 -45.92 25.70
CA SER A 171 53.46 -46.29 26.27
C SER A 171 53.44 -47.66 26.95
N PHE A 172 54.55 -48.39 26.82
CA PHE A 172 54.78 -49.71 27.42
C PHE A 172 56.11 -49.73 28.16
N VAL A 173 56.21 -50.59 29.17
CA VAL A 173 57.50 -50.96 29.79
C VAL A 173 57.68 -52.48 29.78
N LEU A 174 58.86 -52.92 29.33
CA LEU A 174 59.28 -54.31 29.33
C LEU A 174 60.14 -54.59 30.56
N ILE A 175 59.78 -55.64 31.30
CA ILE A 175 60.42 -56.05 32.55
C ILE A 175 60.60 -57.56 32.55
N SER A 176 61.74 -58.05 33.02
CA SER A 176 61.93 -59.49 33.21
C SER A 176 61.15 -59.99 34.43
N ASP A 177 60.49 -61.14 34.32
CA ASP A 177 59.76 -61.76 35.43
C ASP A 177 60.66 -62.16 36.62
N VAL A 178 61.96 -62.22 36.38
CA VAL A 178 63.01 -62.58 37.34
C VAL A 178 63.90 -61.37 37.69
N GLU A 179 63.39 -60.15 37.50
CA GLU A 179 64.08 -58.92 37.90
C GLU A 179 64.45 -58.96 39.40
N GLY A 180 65.70 -58.61 39.71
CA GLY A 180 66.29 -58.67 41.05
C GLY A 180 67.07 -59.96 41.32
N GLU A 181 66.90 -61.01 40.51
CA GLU A 181 67.77 -62.19 40.51
C GLU A 181 68.78 -62.08 39.37
N ILE A 182 70.05 -62.45 39.59
CA ILE A 182 71.05 -62.46 38.52
C ILE A 182 70.64 -63.48 37.46
N THR A 183 70.07 -62.97 36.37
CA THR A 183 69.74 -63.71 35.17
C THR A 183 70.38 -63.03 33.96
N GLU A 184 70.07 -63.45 32.74
CA GLU A 184 70.69 -62.89 31.54
C GLU A 184 69.84 -61.74 31.02
N SER A 185 70.40 -60.52 31.00
CA SER A 185 69.77 -59.34 30.38
C SER A 185 69.53 -59.59 28.88
N ILE A 186 68.30 -59.34 28.46
CA ILE A 186 67.85 -59.45 27.07
C ILE A 186 68.04 -58.10 26.40
N GLY A 187 68.83 -58.08 25.33
CA GLY A 187 68.99 -56.91 24.47
C GLY A 187 68.06 -57.01 23.26
N TYR A 188 67.03 -56.17 23.26
CA TYR A 188 66.20 -55.89 22.10
C TYR A 188 66.86 -54.78 21.25
N ASN A 189 66.62 -54.76 19.94
CA ASN A 189 67.00 -53.60 19.13
C ASN A 189 66.14 -52.38 19.54
N SER A 190 66.75 -51.20 19.64
CA SER A 190 66.01 -49.92 19.68
C SER A 190 65.77 -49.39 18.26
N LYS A 191 65.02 -48.31 18.11
CA LYS A 191 64.83 -47.62 16.82
C LYS A 191 66.12 -46.99 16.27
N GLU A 192 67.15 -46.78 17.11
CA GLU A 192 68.50 -46.33 16.73
C GLU A 192 69.40 -47.46 16.20
N SER A 193 68.95 -48.72 16.29
CA SER A 193 69.78 -49.88 15.95
C SER A 193 70.25 -49.86 14.49
N SER A 194 71.57 -49.87 14.26
CA SER A 194 72.12 -49.96 12.90
C SER A 194 71.85 -51.29 12.18
N TYR A 195 71.27 -52.28 12.88
CA TYR A 195 71.06 -53.64 12.38
C TYR A 195 69.63 -53.91 11.88
N GLY A 196 68.72 -52.93 11.96
CA GLY A 196 67.31 -53.08 11.58
C GLY A 196 66.52 -53.92 12.60
N ASN A 197 65.35 -54.46 12.21
CA ASN A 197 64.41 -55.17 13.10
C ASN A 197 64.03 -54.34 14.34
N TYR A 198 63.57 -53.12 14.09
CA TYR A 198 63.12 -52.19 15.14
C TYR A 198 61.87 -52.70 15.83
N PRO A 199 61.63 -52.31 17.09
CA PRO A 199 60.35 -52.55 17.72
C PRO A 199 59.21 -51.93 16.90
N TYR A 200 58.04 -52.55 16.93
CA TYR A 200 56.84 -51.98 16.32
C TYR A 200 55.58 -52.45 17.04
N LEU A 201 54.55 -51.61 16.99
CA LEU A 201 53.20 -51.97 17.39
C LEU A 201 52.40 -52.33 16.13
N GLU A 202 51.98 -53.58 16.01
CA GLU A 202 51.10 -54.02 14.94
C GLU A 202 49.65 -53.90 15.39
N VAL A 203 48.86 -53.08 14.67
CA VAL A 203 47.43 -52.89 14.94
C VAL A 203 46.63 -53.34 13.73
N VAL A 204 45.67 -54.23 13.96
CA VAL A 204 44.68 -54.67 12.99
C VAL A 204 43.35 -54.04 13.35
N TYR A 205 42.75 -53.28 12.44
CA TYR A 205 41.45 -52.62 12.66
C TYR A 205 40.58 -52.71 11.40
N TYR A 206 39.29 -52.45 11.54
CA TYR A 206 38.44 -52.12 10.40
C TYR A 206 37.72 -50.80 10.66
N VAL A 207 37.36 -50.08 9.62
CA VAL A 207 36.53 -48.88 9.74
C VAL A 207 35.09 -49.28 9.43
N PRO A 208 34.13 -49.12 10.36
CA PRO A 208 32.72 -49.33 10.07
C PRO A 208 32.30 -48.39 8.94
N GLU A 209 31.64 -48.92 7.91
CA GLU A 209 31.04 -48.09 6.88
C GLU A 209 29.94 -47.23 7.53
N GLY A 210 30.09 -45.91 7.47
CA GLY A 210 28.98 -44.99 7.75
C GLY A 210 27.82 -45.22 6.77
N PRO A 211 26.62 -44.65 7.01
CA PRO A 211 25.51 -44.79 6.07
C PRO A 211 25.97 -44.41 4.66
N GLN A 212 25.99 -45.40 3.77
CA GLN A 212 26.36 -45.19 2.39
C GLN A 212 25.34 -44.28 1.71
N TYR A 213 25.81 -43.53 0.71
CA TYR A 213 24.93 -42.75 -0.15
C TYR A 213 23.83 -43.65 -0.72
N GLN A 214 22.58 -43.26 -0.46
CA GLN A 214 21.39 -43.91 -1.00
C GLN A 214 20.67 -42.91 -1.92
N PRO A 215 20.38 -43.27 -3.18
CA PRO A 215 19.51 -42.49 -4.05
C PRO A 215 18.15 -42.26 -3.37
N ILE A 216 17.59 -41.06 -3.52
CA ILE A 216 16.26 -40.71 -2.99
C ILE A 216 15.21 -41.76 -3.34
N LYS A 217 15.20 -42.25 -4.58
CA LYS A 217 14.30 -43.32 -5.04
C LYS A 217 14.42 -44.60 -4.21
N GLU A 218 15.63 -45.05 -3.92
CA GLU A 218 15.86 -46.26 -3.13
C GLU A 218 15.35 -46.09 -1.69
N ILE A 219 15.60 -44.93 -1.08
CA ILE A 219 15.09 -44.57 0.25
C ILE A 219 13.55 -44.63 0.25
N ARG A 220 12.94 -44.05 -0.77
CA ARG A 220 11.49 -43.95 -0.94
C ARG A 220 10.82 -45.30 -1.24
N GLU A 221 11.44 -46.18 -2.01
CA GLU A 221 10.90 -47.51 -2.34
C GLU A 221 11.08 -48.53 -1.21
N ASN A 222 12.13 -48.38 -0.39
CA ASN A 222 12.44 -49.25 0.73
C ASN A 222 12.30 -48.51 2.07
N TRP A 223 11.15 -47.84 2.25
CA TRP A 223 10.96 -46.94 3.38
C TRP A 223 10.95 -47.66 4.72
N GLU A 224 11.82 -47.22 5.62
CA GLU A 224 11.87 -47.65 7.02
C GLU A 224 11.95 -46.38 7.87
N ALA A 225 10.97 -46.15 8.75
CA ALA A 225 10.97 -44.98 9.62
C ALA A 225 12.07 -45.10 10.70
N GLY A 226 12.75 -44.00 11.01
CA GLY A 226 13.86 -44.00 11.97
C GLY A 226 15.21 -44.44 11.39
N LYS A 227 15.29 -44.73 10.09
CA LYS A 227 16.52 -45.17 9.42
C LYS A 227 17.43 -43.97 9.14
N GLN A 228 18.70 -44.10 9.52
CA GLN A 228 19.74 -43.14 9.13
C GLN A 228 20.06 -43.26 7.65
N VAL A 229 20.03 -42.14 6.92
CA VAL A 229 20.26 -42.08 5.48
C VAL A 229 21.16 -40.93 5.10
N VAL A 230 22.03 -41.16 4.12
CA VAL A 230 22.81 -40.12 3.44
C VAL A 230 22.34 -40.07 1.99
N THR A 231 21.95 -38.89 1.52
CA THR A 231 21.48 -38.71 0.15
C THR A 231 21.92 -37.36 -0.41
N SER A 232 21.63 -37.11 -1.69
CA SER A 232 21.90 -35.86 -2.37
C SER A 232 20.81 -35.57 -3.38
N GLY A 233 20.49 -34.30 -3.56
CA GLY A 233 19.53 -33.86 -4.56
C GLY A 233 19.63 -32.36 -4.84
N ILE A 234 18.97 -31.94 -5.91
CA ILE A 234 18.85 -30.55 -6.32
C ILE A 234 17.69 -29.94 -5.55
N VAL A 235 17.90 -28.78 -4.93
CA VAL A 235 16.85 -28.03 -4.25
C VAL A 235 15.87 -27.47 -5.29
N ILE A 236 14.64 -27.96 -5.29
CA ILE A 236 13.59 -27.55 -6.23
C ILE A 236 12.62 -26.51 -5.64
N GLY A 237 12.64 -26.32 -4.32
CA GLY A 237 11.80 -25.34 -3.62
C GLY A 237 12.10 -25.27 -2.13
N THR A 238 11.71 -24.16 -1.50
CA THR A 238 11.96 -23.91 -0.06
C THR A 238 10.68 -23.51 0.68
N LYS A 239 10.60 -23.88 1.96
CA LYS A 239 9.56 -23.50 2.91
C LYS A 239 10.19 -22.87 4.15
N TYR A 240 9.35 -22.28 5.00
CA TYR A 240 9.79 -21.68 6.27
C TYR A 240 10.36 -22.71 7.28
N ASN A 241 10.21 -24.01 7.03
CA ASN A 241 10.60 -25.10 7.93
C ASN A 241 11.43 -26.21 7.27
N GLY A 242 11.85 -26.02 6.01
CA GLY A 242 12.56 -27.05 5.25
C GLY A 242 12.60 -26.78 3.76
N PHE A 243 13.07 -27.75 2.98
CA PHE A 243 13.22 -27.62 1.53
C PHE A 243 13.00 -28.95 0.82
N PHE A 244 12.73 -28.89 -0.49
CA PHE A 244 12.49 -30.07 -1.34
C PHE A 244 13.74 -30.40 -2.13
N ILE A 245 14.13 -31.68 -2.17
CA ILE A 245 15.22 -32.15 -3.04
C ILE A 245 14.75 -33.25 -3.98
N GLN A 246 15.29 -33.23 -5.19
CA GLN A 246 14.99 -34.20 -6.25
C GLN A 246 16.27 -34.55 -7.03
N ASN A 247 16.39 -35.81 -7.46
CA ASN A 247 17.54 -36.30 -8.22
C ASN A 247 17.18 -37.16 -9.45
N GLY A 248 15.90 -37.12 -9.88
CA GLY A 248 15.40 -37.81 -11.07
C GLY A 248 13.94 -37.47 -11.36
N THR A 249 13.45 -37.88 -12.53
CA THR A 249 12.05 -37.70 -12.98
C THR A 249 11.19 -38.96 -12.82
N GLU A 250 11.81 -40.09 -12.48
CA GLU A 250 11.09 -41.32 -12.16
C GLU A 250 10.31 -41.17 -10.85
N PRO A 251 9.15 -41.84 -10.68
CA PRO A 251 8.42 -41.84 -9.41
C PRO A 251 9.35 -42.14 -8.23
N ASN A 252 9.05 -41.53 -7.08
CA ASN A 252 9.81 -41.62 -5.83
C ASN A 252 11.19 -40.93 -5.83
N SER A 253 11.54 -40.12 -6.83
CA SER A 253 12.85 -39.44 -6.89
C SER A 253 12.93 -38.12 -6.11
N GLY A 254 11.92 -37.80 -5.30
CA GLY A 254 11.83 -36.60 -4.48
C GLY A 254 11.65 -36.90 -2.99
N ILE A 255 12.22 -36.06 -2.13
CA ILE A 255 12.03 -36.13 -0.68
C ILE A 255 12.10 -34.73 -0.04
N TYR A 256 11.34 -34.55 1.04
CA TYR A 256 11.36 -33.31 1.80
C TYR A 256 12.44 -33.37 2.89
N VAL A 257 13.14 -32.26 3.14
CA VAL A 257 14.14 -32.14 4.20
C VAL A 257 13.61 -31.17 5.24
N TYR A 258 13.26 -31.68 6.42
CA TYR A 258 12.65 -30.91 7.49
C TYR A 258 13.71 -30.36 8.44
N THR A 259 13.97 -29.05 8.37
CA THR A 259 14.97 -28.37 9.19
C THR A 259 14.37 -27.72 10.45
N GLY A 260 13.05 -27.63 10.57
CA GLY A 260 12.35 -26.98 11.68
C GLY A 260 12.40 -25.44 11.65
N SER A 261 13.25 -24.86 10.81
CA SER A 261 13.39 -23.42 10.57
C SER A 261 13.66 -23.13 9.10
N THR A 262 13.66 -21.85 8.71
CA THR A 262 13.97 -21.46 7.33
C THR A 262 15.38 -21.92 6.96
N PRO A 263 15.54 -22.72 5.89
CA PRO A 263 16.84 -23.25 5.51
C PRO A 263 17.68 -22.18 4.77
N SER A 264 18.99 -22.34 4.81
CA SER A 264 19.96 -21.42 4.17
C SER A 264 20.23 -21.70 2.68
N VAL A 265 19.47 -22.61 2.06
CA VAL A 265 19.68 -23.09 0.68
C VAL A 265 18.88 -22.28 -0.33
N GLN A 266 19.31 -22.31 -1.59
CA GLN A 266 18.62 -21.69 -2.72
C GLN A 266 18.15 -22.75 -3.72
N VAL A 267 17.09 -22.45 -4.47
CA VAL A 267 16.66 -23.28 -5.61
C VAL A 267 17.81 -23.42 -6.61
N GLY A 268 18.06 -24.65 -7.06
CA GLY A 268 19.20 -25.01 -7.92
C GLY A 268 20.48 -25.40 -7.17
N ASP A 269 20.55 -25.24 -5.85
CA ASP A 269 21.66 -25.78 -5.06
C ASP A 269 21.62 -27.31 -5.06
N VAL A 270 22.78 -27.95 -5.21
CA VAL A 270 22.94 -29.39 -4.98
C VAL A 270 23.38 -29.58 -3.54
N VAL A 271 22.62 -30.35 -2.76
CA VAL A 271 22.87 -30.51 -1.33
C VAL A 271 23.06 -31.98 -0.97
N GLN A 272 24.10 -32.25 -0.18
CA GLN A 272 24.26 -33.53 0.50
C GLN A 272 23.57 -33.44 1.85
N VAL A 273 22.73 -34.42 2.17
CA VAL A 273 21.90 -34.46 3.38
C VAL A 273 22.14 -35.76 4.12
N ASN A 274 22.36 -35.67 5.43
CA ASN A 274 22.38 -36.78 6.36
C ASN A 274 21.32 -36.57 7.43
N GLY A 275 20.48 -37.57 7.70
CA GLY A 275 19.44 -37.47 8.71
C GLY A 275 18.65 -38.76 8.87
N THR A 276 17.48 -38.66 9.48
CA THR A 276 16.63 -39.81 9.79
C THR A 276 15.34 -39.76 8.98
N THR A 277 14.95 -40.85 8.33
CA THR A 277 13.66 -40.96 7.64
C THR A 277 12.48 -40.82 8.63
N ASP A 278 11.52 -39.97 8.31
CA ASP A 278 10.26 -39.80 9.07
C ASP A 278 9.07 -39.53 8.14
N VAL A 279 7.85 -39.73 8.66
CA VAL A 279 6.61 -39.48 7.91
C VAL A 279 5.74 -38.53 8.71
N TRP A 280 5.64 -37.28 8.24
CA TRP A 280 4.75 -36.29 8.83
C TRP A 280 3.50 -36.13 7.97
N LYS A 281 2.33 -36.51 8.50
CA LYS A 281 1.05 -36.38 7.78
C LYS A 281 1.09 -37.05 6.38
N GLY A 282 1.81 -38.17 6.26
CA GLY A 282 1.97 -38.88 4.98
C GLY A 282 3.02 -38.27 4.03
N LEU A 283 3.63 -37.13 4.37
CA LEU A 283 4.81 -36.60 3.69
C LEU A 283 6.03 -37.39 4.15
N TYR A 284 6.74 -38.00 3.21
CA TYR A 284 8.02 -38.63 3.49
C TYR A 284 9.12 -37.57 3.57
N GLU A 285 9.84 -37.54 4.69
CA GLU A 285 10.84 -36.52 4.97
C GLU A 285 12.11 -37.08 5.62
N ILE A 286 13.17 -36.28 5.56
CA ILE A 286 14.39 -36.46 6.36
C ILE A 286 14.32 -35.48 7.52
N SER A 287 14.22 -36.01 8.73
CA SER A 287 14.21 -35.29 10.01
C SER A 287 15.59 -35.26 10.66
N ASN A 288 15.77 -34.32 11.60
CA ASN A 288 17.06 -34.02 12.24
C ASN A 288 18.23 -33.90 11.23
N PRO A 289 18.07 -33.16 10.12
CA PRO A 289 19.03 -33.18 9.05
C PRO A 289 20.28 -32.36 9.41
N SER A 290 21.43 -32.89 8.98
CA SER A 290 22.64 -32.11 8.72
C SER A 290 22.85 -32.07 7.20
N TYR A 291 23.14 -30.89 6.65
CA TYR A 291 23.27 -30.75 5.19
C TYR A 291 24.37 -29.76 4.80
N LYS A 292 24.90 -29.95 3.58
CA LYS A 292 25.94 -29.10 2.99
C LYS A 292 25.63 -28.86 1.52
N VAL A 293 25.73 -27.61 1.09
CA VAL A 293 25.71 -27.26 -0.34
C VAL A 293 27.03 -27.73 -0.97
N VAL A 294 26.93 -28.60 -1.98
CA VAL A 294 28.08 -29.22 -2.67
C VAL A 294 28.22 -28.76 -4.12
N GLY A 295 27.25 -28.01 -4.64
CA GLY A 295 27.30 -27.45 -6.00
C GLY A 295 26.02 -26.74 -6.41
N LYS A 296 25.89 -26.46 -7.71
CA LYS A 296 24.68 -25.95 -8.35
C LYS A 296 24.38 -26.77 -9.61
N ALA A 297 23.10 -26.94 -9.93
CA ALA A 297 22.64 -27.61 -11.13
C ALA A 297 21.38 -26.92 -11.69
N GLU A 298 21.08 -27.15 -12.97
CA GLU A 298 19.78 -26.82 -13.54
C GLU A 298 18.69 -27.69 -12.91
N LEU A 299 17.46 -27.17 -12.85
CA LEU A 299 16.34 -27.92 -12.29
C LEU A 299 15.99 -29.12 -13.19
N PRO A 300 15.59 -30.26 -12.61
CA PRO A 300 15.04 -31.36 -13.39
C PRO A 300 13.81 -30.91 -14.20
N GLU A 301 13.66 -31.45 -15.41
CA GLU A 301 12.42 -31.27 -16.19
C GLU A 301 11.21 -31.78 -15.39
N PRO A 302 10.12 -31.02 -15.30
CA PRO A 302 8.91 -31.46 -14.61
C PRO A 302 8.32 -32.73 -15.21
N VAL A 303 7.84 -33.64 -14.37
CA VAL A 303 7.15 -34.86 -14.82
C VAL A 303 5.75 -34.49 -15.30
N VAL A 304 5.45 -34.74 -16.58
CA VAL A 304 4.12 -34.48 -17.15
C VAL A 304 3.14 -35.56 -16.69
N LEU A 305 2.08 -35.16 -15.99
CA LEU A 305 1.09 -36.06 -15.37
C LEU A 305 -0.33 -35.55 -15.61
N LYS A 306 -1.30 -36.48 -15.58
CA LYS A 306 -2.73 -36.17 -15.47
C LYS A 306 -3.16 -36.00 -14.02
N ALA A 307 -4.25 -35.27 -13.78
CA ALA A 307 -4.72 -34.91 -12.44
C ALA A 307 -5.01 -36.14 -11.57
N GLY A 308 -5.64 -37.17 -12.15
CA GLY A 308 -5.93 -38.44 -11.49
C GLY A 308 -4.71 -39.35 -11.30
N GLU A 309 -3.57 -39.05 -11.93
CA GLU A 309 -2.33 -39.85 -11.81
C GLU A 309 -1.45 -39.39 -10.64
N ILE A 310 -1.65 -38.18 -10.14
CA ILE A 310 -0.87 -37.64 -9.02
C ILE A 310 -1.19 -38.41 -7.73
N ASN A 311 -0.17 -39.10 -7.22
CA ASN A 311 -0.25 -39.94 -6.04
C ASN A 311 1.03 -39.79 -5.19
N ASP A 312 1.14 -40.57 -4.11
CA ASP A 312 2.23 -40.45 -3.13
C ASP A 312 3.64 -40.61 -3.73
N SER A 313 3.78 -41.25 -4.89
CA SER A 313 5.07 -41.41 -5.56
C SER A 313 5.64 -40.11 -6.15
N TYR A 314 4.84 -39.05 -6.29
CA TYR A 314 5.30 -37.76 -6.83
C TYR A 314 5.47 -36.66 -5.76
N GLN A 315 5.51 -37.04 -4.49
CA GLN A 315 5.83 -36.11 -3.42
C GLN A 315 7.25 -35.55 -3.57
N SER A 316 7.40 -34.25 -3.29
CA SER A 316 8.67 -33.52 -3.36
C SER A 316 9.35 -33.60 -4.73
N MET A 317 8.56 -33.70 -5.80
CA MET A 317 9.03 -33.71 -7.19
C MET A 317 8.39 -32.58 -7.97
N LEU A 318 9.12 -32.05 -8.95
CA LEU A 318 8.57 -31.17 -9.99
C LEU A 318 7.62 -31.96 -10.89
N VAL A 319 6.37 -31.49 -10.98
CA VAL A 319 5.32 -32.05 -11.83
C VAL A 319 4.73 -30.96 -12.72
N ARG A 320 4.26 -31.36 -13.89
CA ARG A 320 3.54 -30.51 -14.84
C ARG A 320 2.22 -31.16 -15.20
N LEU A 321 1.13 -30.43 -15.08
CA LEU A 321 -0.15 -30.85 -15.63
C LEU A 321 -0.49 -29.95 -16.81
N GLU A 322 -1.01 -30.53 -17.89
CA GLU A 322 -1.37 -29.80 -19.10
C GLU A 322 -2.87 -29.87 -19.34
N TRP A 323 -3.44 -28.77 -19.83
CA TRP A 323 -4.84 -28.66 -20.22
C TRP A 323 -5.83 -29.01 -19.10
N VAL A 324 -5.58 -28.47 -17.90
CA VAL A 324 -6.43 -28.67 -16.72
C VAL A 324 -7.39 -27.49 -16.52
N ARG A 325 -8.59 -27.76 -16.03
CA ARG A 325 -9.61 -26.75 -15.72
C ARG A 325 -9.60 -26.42 -14.23
N VAL A 326 -9.67 -25.14 -13.87
CA VAL A 326 -9.96 -24.69 -12.50
C VAL A 326 -11.45 -24.91 -12.22
N THR A 327 -11.77 -25.75 -11.25
CA THR A 327 -13.15 -26.11 -10.86
C THR A 327 -13.61 -25.45 -9.58
N GLU A 328 -12.70 -24.97 -8.73
CA GLU A 328 -13.02 -24.29 -7.48
C GLU A 328 -11.84 -23.43 -7.02
N VAL A 329 -12.11 -22.29 -6.38
CA VAL A 329 -11.10 -21.41 -5.77
C VAL A 329 -11.58 -20.99 -4.38
N ASP A 330 -10.90 -21.47 -3.33
CA ASP A 330 -11.13 -21.11 -1.91
C ASP A 330 -9.85 -20.54 -1.29
N GLY A 331 -9.67 -19.23 -1.41
CA GLY A 331 -8.47 -18.53 -0.95
C GLY A 331 -7.21 -19.03 -1.66
N LYS A 332 -6.34 -19.75 -0.92
CA LYS A 332 -5.12 -20.36 -1.47
C LYS A 332 -5.31 -21.79 -1.97
N LEU A 333 -6.46 -22.41 -1.71
CA LEU A 333 -6.78 -23.75 -2.17
C LEU A 333 -7.51 -23.66 -3.51
N ILE A 334 -6.97 -24.28 -4.54
CA ILE A 334 -7.52 -24.25 -5.91
C ILE A 334 -7.72 -25.69 -6.36
N THR A 335 -8.92 -26.06 -6.76
CA THR A 335 -9.18 -27.40 -7.31
C THR A 335 -9.07 -27.32 -8.84
N ILE A 336 -8.26 -28.20 -9.42
CA ILE A 336 -8.19 -28.40 -10.86
C ILE A 336 -8.70 -29.79 -11.26
N ALA A 337 -9.18 -29.93 -12.49
CA ALA A 337 -9.65 -31.20 -13.02
C ALA A 337 -9.30 -31.38 -14.51
N ASP A 338 -9.09 -32.63 -14.91
CA ASP A 338 -9.00 -33.08 -16.30
C ASP A 338 -9.90 -34.30 -16.53
N ASP A 339 -9.67 -35.03 -17.62
CA ASP A 339 -10.43 -36.22 -17.99
C ASP A 339 -10.18 -37.45 -17.10
N THR A 340 -9.18 -37.39 -16.21
CA THR A 340 -8.77 -38.50 -15.34
C THR A 340 -9.19 -38.29 -13.88
N GLY A 341 -9.44 -37.05 -13.44
CA GLY A 341 -9.86 -36.76 -12.08
C GLY A 341 -9.67 -35.30 -11.68
N SER A 342 -9.70 -35.06 -10.36
CA SER A 342 -9.49 -33.75 -9.76
C SER A 342 -8.31 -33.78 -8.80
N LEU A 343 -7.59 -32.67 -8.72
CA LEU A 343 -6.40 -32.49 -7.89
C LEU A 343 -6.46 -31.12 -7.21
N ALA A 344 -6.05 -31.08 -5.95
CA ALA A 344 -5.91 -29.84 -5.21
C ALA A 344 -4.53 -29.19 -5.50
N LEU A 345 -4.54 -27.89 -5.76
CA LEU A 345 -3.37 -27.02 -5.74
C LEU A 345 -3.45 -26.16 -4.47
N TYR A 346 -2.32 -25.98 -3.81
CA TYR A 346 -2.22 -25.02 -2.70
C TYR A 346 -1.22 -23.94 -3.06
N ASP A 347 -1.70 -22.71 -3.29
CA ASP A 347 -0.90 -21.55 -3.69
C ASP A 347 -0.08 -20.99 -2.52
N TYR A 348 0.88 -21.80 -2.11
CA TYR A 348 1.81 -21.51 -1.03
C TYR A 348 2.58 -20.21 -1.32
N TYR A 349 3.07 -20.06 -2.57
CA TYR A 349 3.91 -18.94 -3.00
C TYR A 349 3.14 -17.69 -3.43
N GLY A 350 1.81 -17.77 -3.60
CA GLY A 350 0.97 -16.61 -3.94
C GLY A 350 1.11 -16.17 -5.39
N ILE A 351 1.34 -17.10 -6.31
CA ILE A 351 1.57 -16.78 -7.74
C ILE A 351 0.31 -16.89 -8.59
N MET A 352 -0.73 -17.57 -8.10
CA MET A 352 -1.89 -17.92 -8.90
C MET A 352 -2.92 -16.79 -8.94
N ASP A 353 -3.28 -16.36 -10.15
CA ASP A 353 -4.35 -15.41 -10.46
C ASP A 353 -5.35 -16.07 -11.43
N VAL A 354 -6.26 -16.85 -10.84
CA VAL A 354 -7.24 -17.66 -11.57
C VAL A 354 -8.63 -17.56 -10.92
N THR A 355 -9.66 -17.72 -11.74
CA THR A 355 -11.05 -17.84 -11.31
C THR A 355 -11.63 -19.17 -11.78
N GLU A 356 -12.76 -19.58 -11.18
CA GLU A 356 -13.45 -20.81 -11.57
C GLU A 356 -13.79 -20.82 -13.07
N GLY A 357 -13.63 -21.99 -13.70
CA GLY A 357 -13.90 -22.20 -15.11
C GLY A 357 -12.71 -21.96 -16.05
N LYS A 358 -11.65 -21.26 -15.61
CA LYS A 358 -10.45 -21.02 -16.42
C LYS A 358 -9.70 -22.32 -16.71
N ILE A 359 -9.00 -22.36 -17.85
CA ILE A 359 -8.17 -23.50 -18.25
C ILE A 359 -6.71 -23.09 -18.20
N LEU A 360 -5.87 -23.96 -17.66
CA LEU A 360 -4.42 -23.82 -17.68
C LEU A 360 -3.89 -24.71 -18.81
N LYS A 361 -3.18 -24.09 -19.76
CA LYS A 361 -2.43 -24.82 -20.78
C LYS A 361 -1.39 -25.69 -20.10
N TYR A 362 -0.72 -25.16 -19.09
CA TYR A 362 0.03 -25.95 -18.12
C TYR A 362 0.04 -25.30 -16.74
N ILE A 363 0.30 -26.12 -15.72
CA ILE A 363 0.67 -25.75 -14.36
C ILE A 363 1.87 -26.61 -13.95
N GLU A 364 2.96 -25.96 -13.57
CA GLU A 364 4.15 -26.58 -13.00
C GLU A 364 4.20 -26.32 -11.50
N GLY A 365 4.56 -27.34 -10.72
CA GLY A 365 4.63 -27.21 -9.28
C GLY A 365 5.31 -28.37 -8.58
N ILE A 366 5.38 -28.31 -7.27
CA ILE A 366 5.98 -29.35 -6.43
C ILE A 366 4.87 -30.20 -5.80
N GLY A 367 4.90 -31.51 -5.99
CA GLY A 367 3.99 -32.41 -5.29
C GLY A 367 4.19 -32.36 -3.78
N TYR A 368 3.11 -32.21 -3.02
CA TYR A 368 3.13 -32.12 -1.55
C TYR A 368 2.04 -32.99 -0.94
N LYS A 369 2.34 -33.63 0.20
CA LYS A 369 1.35 -34.38 0.97
C LYS A 369 1.08 -33.68 2.30
N TYR A 370 -0.19 -33.40 2.57
CA TYR A 370 -0.64 -33.01 3.91
C TYR A 370 -1.73 -33.95 4.42
N ASN A 371 -2.97 -33.85 3.93
CA ASN A 371 -3.99 -34.91 4.16
C ASN A 371 -4.31 -35.65 2.86
N VAL A 372 -4.24 -34.92 1.74
CA VAL A 372 -4.34 -35.42 0.37
C VAL A 372 -3.08 -35.04 -0.39
N MET A 373 -2.92 -35.60 -1.60
CA MET A 373 -1.89 -35.09 -2.52
C MET A 373 -2.34 -33.75 -3.06
N GLU A 374 -1.44 -32.79 -2.97
CA GLU A 374 -1.59 -31.42 -3.47
C GLU A 374 -0.37 -31.08 -4.34
N VAL A 375 -0.47 -30.03 -5.14
CA VAL A 375 0.67 -29.44 -5.84
C VAL A 375 0.83 -27.99 -5.44
N TYR A 376 2.06 -27.58 -5.15
CA TYR A 376 2.42 -26.19 -4.86
C TYR A 376 2.87 -25.51 -6.17
N PRO A 377 2.07 -24.59 -6.73
CA PRO A 377 2.37 -23.91 -7.98
C PRO A 377 3.70 -23.17 -7.98
N LEU A 378 4.46 -23.31 -9.05
CA LEU A 378 5.69 -22.56 -9.33
C LEU A 378 5.60 -21.73 -10.61
N ASP A 379 4.91 -22.24 -11.64
CA ASP A 379 4.65 -21.53 -12.90
C ASP A 379 3.37 -22.04 -13.57
N TYR A 380 2.69 -21.20 -14.35
CA TYR A 380 1.50 -21.61 -15.10
C TYR A 380 1.23 -20.71 -16.30
N GLU A 381 0.63 -21.28 -17.34
CA GLU A 381 0.12 -20.53 -18.49
C GLU A 381 -1.39 -20.76 -18.62
N ARG A 382 -2.17 -19.69 -18.56
CA ARG A 382 -3.62 -19.75 -18.84
C ARG A 382 -3.84 -19.98 -20.34
N TYR A 383 -4.71 -20.93 -20.68
CA TYR A 383 -5.21 -21.06 -22.03
C TYR A 383 -6.30 -20.01 -22.28
N ILE A 384 -6.09 -19.16 -23.29
CA ILE A 384 -7.11 -18.26 -23.81
C ILE A 384 -7.60 -18.87 -25.13
N PRO A 385 -8.81 -19.46 -25.19
CA PRO A 385 -9.39 -19.90 -26.44
C PRO A 385 -9.52 -18.70 -27.38
N LEU A 386 -9.28 -18.91 -28.68
CA LEU A 386 -9.54 -17.88 -29.69
C LEU A 386 -11.04 -17.69 -29.99
N ILE A 387 -11.90 -18.19 -29.10
CA ILE A 387 -13.34 -17.89 -29.04
C ILE A 387 -13.48 -16.76 -28.02
N GLY A 388 -14.17 -15.67 -28.33
CA GLY A 388 -14.27 -14.56 -27.38
C GLY A 388 -15.12 -13.40 -27.88
N ILE A 389 -15.40 -12.47 -26.98
CA ILE A 389 -16.20 -11.28 -27.27
C ILE A 389 -15.35 -10.33 -28.11
N SER A 390 -15.74 -10.13 -29.37
CA SER A 390 -15.11 -9.13 -30.23
C SER A 390 -15.68 -7.74 -30.03
N ASP A 391 -16.97 -7.64 -29.68
CA ASP A 391 -17.66 -6.37 -29.51
C ASP A 391 -18.89 -6.50 -28.60
N VAL A 392 -19.24 -5.42 -27.90
CA VAL A 392 -20.48 -5.30 -27.12
C VAL A 392 -21.08 -3.93 -27.36
N ASP A 393 -22.16 -3.90 -28.14
CA ASP A 393 -23.03 -2.74 -28.22
C ASP A 393 -23.99 -2.75 -27.02
N LYS A 394 -23.94 -1.71 -26.19
CA LYS A 394 -24.57 -1.68 -24.87
C LYS A 394 -25.23 -0.34 -24.59
N SER A 395 -26.22 -0.37 -23.71
CA SER A 395 -26.84 0.85 -23.19
C SER A 395 -25.81 1.68 -22.40
N GLU A 396 -25.73 2.99 -22.65
CA GLU A 396 -24.81 3.90 -21.93
C GLU A 396 -25.30 4.25 -20.52
N TYR A 397 -26.61 4.25 -20.32
CA TYR A 397 -27.24 4.67 -19.07
C TYR A 397 -28.17 3.57 -18.55
N ALA A 398 -28.23 3.45 -17.22
CA ALA A 398 -29.20 2.60 -16.54
C ALA A 398 -30.29 3.50 -15.94
N ILE A 399 -31.53 3.32 -16.40
CA ILE A 399 -32.68 4.09 -15.92
C ILE A 399 -33.67 3.11 -15.30
N LYS A 400 -34.11 3.40 -14.07
CA LYS A 400 -35.08 2.55 -13.37
C LYS A 400 -36.35 2.33 -14.20
N GLY A 401 -36.70 1.06 -14.41
CA GLY A 401 -37.88 0.62 -15.17
C GLY A 401 -37.76 0.76 -16.69
N VAL A 402 -36.58 1.08 -17.23
CA VAL A 402 -36.32 1.12 -18.68
C VAL A 402 -35.42 -0.05 -19.07
N PRO A 403 -35.76 -0.85 -20.09
CA PRO A 403 -34.89 -1.92 -20.56
C PRO A 403 -33.54 -1.42 -21.05
N MET A 404 -32.48 -2.04 -20.55
CA MET A 404 -31.13 -1.98 -21.08
C MET A 404 -30.95 -3.13 -22.06
N ASN A 405 -30.47 -2.83 -23.26
CA ASN A 405 -30.18 -3.84 -24.29
C ASN A 405 -28.66 -4.00 -24.45
N PHE A 406 -28.25 -5.25 -24.69
CA PHE A 406 -26.87 -5.67 -24.90
C PHE A 406 -26.81 -6.56 -26.14
N LYS A 407 -26.00 -6.16 -27.11
CA LYS A 407 -25.74 -6.89 -28.33
C LYS A 407 -24.27 -7.32 -28.35
N VAL A 408 -24.05 -8.58 -28.05
CA VAL A 408 -22.73 -9.18 -27.83
C VAL A 408 -22.32 -9.92 -29.10
N THR A 409 -21.22 -9.51 -29.71
CA THR A 409 -20.62 -10.22 -30.86
C THR A 409 -19.51 -11.13 -30.36
N VAL A 410 -19.65 -12.42 -30.62
CA VAL A 410 -18.66 -13.44 -30.27
C VAL A 410 -18.09 -14.04 -31.54
N ILE A 411 -16.77 -14.13 -31.62
CA ILE A 411 -16.04 -14.75 -32.72
C ILE A 411 -15.43 -16.07 -32.27
N ASN A 412 -15.24 -16.99 -33.21
CA ASN A 412 -14.50 -18.23 -33.01
C ASN A 412 -13.34 -18.30 -33.99
N ASN A 413 -12.18 -17.79 -33.61
CA ASN A 413 -10.92 -17.95 -34.35
C ASN A 413 -10.14 -19.21 -33.91
N GLY A 414 -10.80 -20.13 -33.20
CA GLY A 414 -10.24 -21.40 -32.74
C GLY A 414 -10.18 -22.47 -33.86
N LYS A 415 -9.76 -23.68 -33.51
CA LYS A 415 -9.59 -24.79 -34.48
C LYS A 415 -10.81 -25.71 -34.64
N VAL A 416 -11.83 -25.55 -33.79
CA VAL A 416 -13.05 -26.38 -33.79
C VAL A 416 -14.30 -25.52 -33.68
N ALA A 417 -15.38 -25.96 -34.31
CA ALA A 417 -16.70 -25.36 -34.12
C ALA A 417 -17.25 -25.74 -32.75
N ASP A 418 -17.85 -24.80 -32.02
CA ASP A 418 -18.34 -25.04 -30.65
C ASP A 418 -19.72 -24.43 -30.41
N ASN A 419 -20.45 -24.98 -29.43
CA ASN A 419 -21.68 -24.39 -28.90
C ASN A 419 -21.29 -23.36 -27.85
N VAL A 420 -21.52 -22.09 -28.18
CA VAL A 420 -21.18 -20.94 -27.37
C VAL A 420 -22.46 -20.43 -26.71
N THR A 421 -22.44 -20.24 -25.40
CA THR A 421 -23.52 -19.69 -24.58
C THR A 421 -23.08 -18.35 -24.03
N VAL A 422 -23.83 -17.29 -24.31
CA VAL A 422 -23.64 -15.99 -23.64
C VAL A 422 -24.65 -15.87 -22.52
N VAL A 423 -24.19 -15.51 -21.32
CA VAL A 423 -25.01 -15.34 -20.12
C VAL A 423 -24.86 -13.91 -19.62
N LEU A 424 -25.98 -13.25 -19.34
CA LEU A 424 -26.06 -11.94 -18.70
C LEU A 424 -26.36 -12.11 -17.21
N TYR A 425 -25.55 -11.50 -16.35
CA TYR A 425 -25.78 -11.37 -14.91
C TYR A 425 -25.96 -9.90 -14.54
N ALA A 426 -26.80 -9.65 -13.54
CA ALA A 426 -26.98 -8.35 -12.91
C ALA A 426 -26.73 -8.50 -11.40
N ASN A 427 -25.73 -7.78 -10.87
CA ASN A 427 -25.29 -7.90 -9.47
C ASN A 427 -25.06 -9.36 -9.04
N GLY A 428 -24.43 -10.16 -9.90
CA GLY A 428 -24.16 -11.59 -9.66
C GLY A 428 -25.37 -12.53 -9.82
N VAL A 429 -26.57 -12.01 -10.11
CA VAL A 429 -27.76 -12.81 -10.36
C VAL A 429 -27.94 -13.03 -11.86
N LYS A 430 -28.07 -14.29 -12.28
CA LYS A 430 -28.31 -14.65 -13.68
C LYS A 430 -29.64 -14.07 -14.17
N VAL A 431 -29.59 -13.28 -15.24
CA VAL A 431 -30.75 -12.62 -15.86
C VAL A 431 -31.25 -13.42 -17.06
N GLU A 432 -30.39 -13.61 -18.06
CA GLU A 432 -30.75 -14.17 -19.36
C GLU A 432 -29.57 -14.92 -19.95
N ASN A 433 -29.81 -15.89 -20.84
CA ASN A 433 -28.76 -16.51 -21.63
C ASN A 433 -29.26 -16.94 -23.01
N ALA A 434 -28.32 -17.12 -23.93
CA ALA A 434 -28.59 -17.65 -25.27
C ALA A 434 -27.40 -18.48 -25.77
N THR A 435 -27.67 -19.56 -26.49
CA THR A 435 -26.66 -20.48 -27.02
C THR A 435 -26.73 -20.56 -28.54
N GLN A 436 -25.58 -20.43 -29.21
CA GLN A 436 -25.46 -20.62 -30.65
C GLN A 436 -24.18 -21.40 -30.99
N ARG A 437 -24.24 -22.19 -32.07
CA ARG A 437 -23.07 -22.90 -32.59
C ARG A 437 -22.27 -21.99 -33.50
N ILE A 438 -21.00 -21.74 -33.19
CA ILE A 438 -20.12 -20.89 -34.00
C ILE A 438 -19.07 -21.76 -34.70
N ALA A 439 -19.06 -21.73 -36.04
CA ALA A 439 -18.07 -22.42 -36.85
C ALA A 439 -16.66 -21.83 -36.69
N VAL A 440 -15.64 -22.58 -37.11
CA VAL A 440 -14.24 -22.09 -37.18
C VAL A 440 -14.16 -20.85 -38.08
N ASN A 441 -13.48 -19.81 -37.60
CA ASN A 441 -13.41 -18.47 -38.19
C ASN A 441 -14.78 -17.79 -38.38
N GLY A 442 -15.81 -18.25 -37.66
CA GLY A 442 -17.16 -17.70 -37.69
C GLY A 442 -17.43 -16.68 -36.58
N SER A 443 -18.59 -16.03 -36.66
CA SER A 443 -19.08 -15.12 -35.61
C SER A 443 -20.58 -15.33 -35.37
N ALA A 444 -21.05 -14.94 -34.18
CA ALA A 444 -22.47 -14.91 -33.83
C ALA A 444 -22.77 -13.68 -32.97
N ILE A 445 -24.01 -13.18 -33.07
CA ILE A 445 -24.51 -12.04 -32.32
C ILE A 445 -25.58 -12.53 -31.34
N TYR A 446 -25.49 -12.10 -30.09
CA TYR A 446 -26.42 -12.40 -29.01
C TYR A 446 -27.07 -11.10 -28.54
N GLU A 447 -28.40 -11.06 -28.50
CA GLU A 447 -29.17 -9.93 -28.01
C GLU A 447 -29.79 -10.31 -26.66
N LEU A 448 -29.44 -9.58 -25.61
CA LEU A 448 -29.85 -9.82 -24.22
C LEU A 448 -30.35 -8.51 -23.61
N SER A 449 -31.23 -8.58 -22.63
CA SER A 449 -31.78 -7.38 -21.99
C SER A 449 -31.95 -7.49 -20.48
N TYR A 450 -31.92 -6.34 -19.80
CA TYR A 450 -32.17 -6.25 -18.36
C TYR A 450 -32.95 -4.98 -18.03
N VAL A 451 -33.93 -5.06 -17.13
CA VAL A 451 -34.70 -3.90 -16.66
C VAL A 451 -34.32 -3.59 -15.20
N PRO A 452 -33.60 -2.50 -14.91
CA PRO A 452 -33.24 -2.14 -13.54
C PRO A 452 -34.47 -1.79 -12.71
N THR A 453 -34.62 -2.41 -11.53
CA THR A 453 -35.76 -2.18 -10.63
C THR A 453 -35.41 -1.30 -9.42
N GLU A 454 -34.13 -1.19 -9.07
CA GLU A 454 -33.63 -0.46 -7.91
C GLU A 454 -32.71 0.70 -8.32
N LEU A 455 -32.59 1.71 -7.45
CA LEU A 455 -31.67 2.84 -7.66
C LEU A 455 -30.31 2.49 -7.05
N GLY A 456 -29.24 3.09 -7.58
CA GLY A 456 -27.88 2.91 -7.04
C GLY A 456 -26.96 2.15 -7.98
N ALA A 457 -25.98 1.45 -7.41
CA ALA A 457 -24.99 0.71 -8.20
C ALA A 457 -25.62 -0.53 -8.86
N LEU A 458 -25.25 -0.77 -10.11
CA LEU A 458 -25.63 -1.95 -10.89
C LEU A 458 -24.42 -2.44 -11.67
N SER A 459 -23.98 -3.65 -11.36
CA SER A 459 -22.96 -4.37 -12.12
C SER A 459 -23.64 -5.29 -13.14
N ILE A 460 -23.27 -5.16 -14.41
CA ILE A 460 -23.70 -6.05 -15.48
C ILE A 460 -22.50 -6.87 -15.93
N ASP A 461 -22.62 -8.18 -15.83
CA ASP A 461 -21.59 -9.14 -16.20
C ASP A 461 -22.07 -10.01 -17.37
N ILE A 462 -21.29 -10.01 -18.46
CA ILE A 462 -21.54 -10.76 -19.68
C ILE A 462 -20.47 -11.85 -19.81
N GLN A 463 -20.89 -13.10 -19.67
CA GLN A 463 -20.02 -14.27 -19.71
C GLN A 463 -20.24 -15.08 -20.98
N VAL A 464 -19.15 -15.48 -21.64
CA VAL A 464 -19.15 -16.42 -22.76
C VAL A 464 -18.69 -17.78 -22.28
N ILE A 465 -19.54 -18.79 -22.41
CA ILE A 465 -19.31 -20.14 -21.91
C ILE A 465 -19.40 -21.11 -23.10
N THR A 466 -18.52 -22.10 -23.19
CA THR A 466 -18.66 -23.19 -24.18
C THR A 466 -18.82 -24.54 -23.49
N THR A 467 -19.43 -25.50 -24.20
CA THR A 467 -19.66 -26.85 -23.66
C THR A 467 -18.35 -27.56 -23.30
N ASN A 468 -17.31 -27.43 -24.13
CA ASN A 468 -16.04 -28.12 -23.90
C ASN A 468 -15.08 -27.32 -23.02
N TRP A 469 -15.18 -25.98 -23.05
CA TRP A 469 -14.14 -25.12 -22.49
C TRP A 469 -14.61 -24.25 -21.31
N GLY A 470 -15.86 -24.34 -20.86
CA GLY A 470 -16.36 -23.59 -19.70
C GLY A 470 -16.37 -22.09 -19.96
N LEU A 471 -16.12 -21.25 -18.95
CA LEU A 471 -16.04 -19.79 -19.10
C LEU A 471 -14.82 -19.39 -19.94
N ILE A 472 -15.07 -18.75 -21.07
CA ILE A 472 -14.11 -18.38 -22.09
C ILE A 472 -13.68 -16.92 -21.97
N ASP A 473 -14.66 -16.03 -21.92
CA ASP A 473 -14.46 -14.58 -21.92
C ASP A 473 -15.54 -13.90 -21.10
N GLU A 474 -15.23 -12.73 -20.56
CA GLU A 474 -16.08 -12.00 -19.62
C GLU A 474 -15.95 -10.48 -19.84
N ARG A 475 -17.07 -9.76 -19.75
CA ARG A 475 -17.09 -8.28 -19.76
C ARG A 475 -18.00 -7.78 -18.64
N ILE A 476 -17.43 -6.99 -17.75
CA ILE A 476 -18.14 -6.38 -16.63
C ILE A 476 -18.31 -4.88 -16.90
N TYR A 477 -19.53 -4.38 -16.69
CA TYR A 477 -19.91 -2.99 -16.87
C TYR A 477 -20.60 -2.46 -15.62
N GLU A 478 -20.09 -1.38 -15.08
CA GLU A 478 -20.66 -0.72 -13.92
C GLU A 478 -21.56 0.45 -14.33
N TYR A 479 -22.74 0.49 -13.73
CA TYR A 479 -23.75 1.51 -13.95
C TYR A 479 -24.20 2.13 -12.64
N LYS A 480 -24.65 3.38 -12.71
CA LYS A 480 -25.46 4.02 -11.67
C LYS A 480 -26.89 4.13 -12.18
N VAL A 481 -27.81 3.36 -11.60
CA VAL A 481 -29.22 3.41 -11.93
C VAL A 481 -29.81 4.71 -11.41
N VAL A 482 -30.23 5.56 -12.34
CA VAL A 482 -30.86 6.85 -12.04
C VAL A 482 -32.38 6.75 -12.08
N PRO A 483 -33.10 7.65 -11.36
CA PRO A 483 -34.55 7.75 -11.45
C PRO A 483 -35.02 7.96 -12.88
N ASN A 484 -36.17 7.40 -13.21
CA ASN A 484 -36.78 7.60 -14.52
C ASN A 484 -37.17 9.08 -14.70
N PRO A 485 -36.60 9.80 -15.67
CA PRO A 485 -36.84 11.22 -15.83
C PRO A 485 -38.31 11.54 -16.12
N ASN A 486 -39.06 10.61 -16.72
CA ASN A 486 -40.50 10.80 -16.95
C ASN A 486 -41.30 10.71 -15.65
N VAL A 487 -40.90 9.85 -14.71
CA VAL A 487 -41.55 9.73 -13.39
C VAL A 487 -41.25 10.98 -12.55
N VAL A 488 -40.01 11.47 -12.59
CA VAL A 488 -39.63 12.72 -11.90
C VAL A 488 -40.36 13.92 -12.50
N ALA A 489 -40.38 14.03 -13.84
CA ALA A 489 -41.10 15.09 -14.54
C ALA A 489 -42.60 15.11 -14.20
N TYR A 490 -43.23 13.94 -14.07
CA TYR A 490 -44.61 13.83 -13.63
C TYR A 490 -44.85 14.47 -12.26
N GLY A 491 -44.00 14.20 -11.26
CA GLY A 491 -44.13 14.81 -9.94
C GLY A 491 -43.92 16.34 -9.93
N LEU A 492 -42.98 16.83 -10.76
CA LEU A 492 -42.62 18.25 -10.80
C LEU A 492 -43.56 19.11 -11.65
N THR A 493 -44.24 18.54 -12.64
CA THR A 493 -45.13 19.31 -13.54
C THR A 493 -46.25 20.05 -12.77
N PRO A 494 -47.00 19.41 -11.85
CA PRO A 494 -48.01 20.10 -11.04
C PRO A 494 -47.43 21.15 -10.08
N TYR A 495 -46.18 20.97 -9.64
CA TYR A 495 -45.50 21.97 -8.81
C TYR A 495 -45.24 23.24 -9.63
N TYR A 496 -44.64 23.11 -10.82
CA TYR A 496 -44.35 24.26 -11.67
C TYR A 496 -45.61 24.90 -12.25
N GLU A 497 -46.68 24.14 -12.46
CA GLU A 497 -47.98 24.69 -12.81
C GLU A 497 -48.52 25.62 -11.70
N ARG A 498 -48.54 25.15 -10.45
CA ARG A 498 -48.92 25.98 -9.30
C ARG A 498 -48.01 27.19 -9.14
N LEU A 499 -46.71 27.01 -9.37
CA LEU A 499 -45.74 28.09 -9.31
C LEU A 499 -46.02 29.15 -10.37
N TYR A 500 -46.18 28.73 -11.64
CA TYR A 500 -46.54 29.63 -12.73
C TYR A 500 -47.81 30.41 -12.42
N THR A 501 -48.87 29.75 -11.96
CA THR A 501 -50.13 30.43 -11.58
C THR A 501 -49.92 31.46 -10.49
N LYS A 502 -49.11 31.14 -9.47
CA LYS A 502 -48.77 32.09 -8.40
C LYS A 502 -48.02 33.29 -8.96
N GLU A 503 -46.92 33.07 -9.69
CA GLU A 503 -46.09 34.18 -10.18
C GLU A 503 -46.85 35.06 -11.18
N THR A 504 -47.60 34.45 -12.10
CA THR A 504 -48.38 35.21 -13.11
C THR A 504 -49.53 36.02 -12.53
N SER A 505 -50.14 35.56 -11.43
CA SER A 505 -51.18 36.34 -10.75
C SER A 505 -50.68 37.68 -10.24
N ASN A 506 -49.44 37.75 -9.74
CA ASN A 506 -48.81 39.00 -9.31
C ASN A 506 -48.24 39.78 -10.51
N LEU A 507 -47.63 39.07 -11.47
CA LEU A 507 -46.95 39.69 -12.61
C LEU A 507 -47.90 40.41 -13.57
N THR A 508 -49.15 39.96 -13.71
CA THR A 508 -50.09 40.53 -14.69
C THR A 508 -50.39 42.00 -14.41
N GLU A 509 -50.82 42.33 -13.18
CA GLU A 509 -51.11 43.72 -12.79
C GLU A 509 -49.85 44.59 -12.83
N LEU A 510 -48.72 44.02 -12.40
CA LEU A 510 -47.43 44.71 -12.39
C LEU A 510 -46.95 45.05 -13.81
N TYR A 511 -47.09 44.12 -14.76
CA TYR A 511 -46.71 44.31 -16.15
C TYR A 511 -47.63 45.27 -16.90
N GLU A 512 -48.93 45.30 -16.57
CA GLU A 512 -49.87 46.31 -17.08
C GLU A 512 -49.46 47.73 -16.64
N ASN A 513 -49.13 47.90 -15.36
CA ASN A 513 -48.66 49.19 -14.82
C ASN A 513 -47.33 49.63 -15.46
N PHE A 514 -46.39 48.69 -15.62
CA PHE A 514 -45.14 48.92 -16.34
C PHE A 514 -45.37 49.36 -17.78
N THR A 515 -46.17 48.63 -18.53
CA THR A 515 -46.45 48.94 -19.94
C THR A 515 -47.17 50.28 -20.09
N TYR A 516 -48.10 50.59 -19.18
CA TYR A 516 -48.76 51.89 -19.12
C TYR A 516 -47.76 53.03 -18.92
N THR A 517 -46.89 52.91 -17.91
CA THR A 517 -45.89 53.93 -17.55
C THR A 517 -44.88 54.14 -18.69
N VAL A 518 -44.34 53.05 -19.26
CA VAL A 518 -43.43 53.12 -20.42
C VAL A 518 -44.08 53.84 -21.60
N ASN A 519 -45.34 53.53 -21.92
CA ASN A 519 -46.04 54.18 -23.03
C ASN A 519 -46.30 55.67 -22.77
N LYS A 520 -46.62 56.07 -21.54
CA LYS A 520 -46.80 57.48 -21.16
C LYS A 520 -45.51 58.27 -21.29
N LEU A 521 -44.41 57.77 -20.73
CA LEU A 521 -43.09 58.40 -20.86
C LEU A 521 -42.65 58.55 -22.31
N ARG A 522 -42.90 57.52 -23.14
CA ARG A 522 -42.62 57.58 -24.59
C ARG A 522 -43.44 58.67 -25.29
N GLN A 523 -44.70 58.91 -24.89
CA GLN A 523 -45.52 60.01 -25.42
C GLN A 523 -44.96 61.40 -25.04
N TYR A 524 -44.33 61.51 -23.87
CA TYR A 524 -43.65 62.73 -23.43
C TYR A 524 -42.24 62.91 -24.02
N GLY A 525 -41.76 61.96 -24.83
CA GLY A 525 -40.45 62.04 -25.48
C GLY A 525 -39.26 61.78 -24.54
N VAL A 526 -39.48 61.11 -23.41
CA VAL A 526 -38.43 60.73 -22.46
C VAL A 526 -37.50 59.68 -23.10
N ASP A 527 -36.19 59.89 -22.98
CA ASP A 527 -35.19 58.88 -23.34
C ASP A 527 -34.96 57.94 -22.15
N PHE A 528 -35.18 56.65 -22.34
CA PHE A 528 -35.07 55.66 -21.28
C PHE A 528 -33.64 55.38 -20.82
N GLY A 529 -32.62 55.88 -21.55
CA GLY A 529 -31.21 55.82 -21.12
C GLY A 529 -30.80 54.44 -20.63
N ASP A 530 -30.35 54.37 -19.37
CA ASP A 530 -29.87 53.13 -18.72
C ASP A 530 -30.95 52.04 -18.62
N LEU A 531 -32.24 52.40 -18.50
CA LEU A 531 -33.33 51.43 -18.36
C LEU A 531 -33.78 50.81 -19.69
N LYS A 532 -33.32 51.34 -20.83
CA LYS A 532 -33.76 50.91 -22.17
C LYS A 532 -33.53 49.41 -22.44
N PRO A 533 -32.35 48.81 -22.13
CA PRO A 533 -32.12 47.38 -22.35
C PRO A 533 -33.03 46.51 -21.49
N THR A 534 -33.20 46.85 -20.21
CA THR A 534 -34.05 46.11 -19.28
C THR A 534 -35.51 46.16 -19.69
N ILE A 535 -36.00 47.33 -20.14
CA ILE A 535 -37.35 47.47 -20.71
C ILE A 535 -37.55 46.56 -21.92
N GLN A 536 -36.56 46.50 -22.82
CA GLN A 536 -36.62 45.60 -23.99
C GLN A 536 -36.66 44.14 -23.55
N TRP A 537 -35.76 43.74 -22.66
CA TRP A 537 -35.67 42.37 -22.15
C TRP A 537 -36.95 41.92 -21.44
N ILE A 538 -37.55 42.78 -20.62
CA ILE A 538 -38.85 42.52 -19.95
C ILE A 538 -39.93 42.18 -21.00
N ASN A 539 -40.07 43.00 -22.04
CA ASN A 539 -41.09 42.81 -23.07
C ASN A 539 -40.86 41.53 -23.89
N GLU A 540 -39.61 41.26 -24.30
CA GLU A 540 -39.24 40.05 -25.05
C GLU A 540 -39.46 38.79 -24.22
N THR A 541 -39.06 38.81 -22.95
CA THR A 541 -39.22 37.69 -22.03
C THR A 541 -40.68 37.44 -21.69
N MET A 542 -41.50 38.49 -21.57
CA MET A 542 -42.95 38.33 -21.43
C MET A 542 -43.59 37.61 -22.63
N ALA A 543 -43.15 37.92 -23.85
CA ALA A 543 -43.61 37.21 -25.05
C ALA A 543 -43.18 35.73 -25.02
N GLU A 544 -41.95 35.43 -24.58
CA GLU A 544 -41.46 34.06 -24.46
C GLU A 544 -42.16 33.27 -23.33
N ILE A 545 -42.47 33.90 -22.19
CA ILE A 545 -43.30 33.31 -21.13
C ILE A 545 -44.65 32.84 -21.70
N GLN A 546 -45.33 33.71 -22.45
CA GLN A 546 -46.62 33.38 -23.08
C GLN A 546 -46.49 32.24 -24.09
N ARG A 547 -45.40 32.25 -24.88
CA ARG A 547 -45.10 31.18 -25.86
C ARG A 547 -44.86 29.84 -25.16
N GLU A 548 -43.98 29.80 -24.18
CA GLU A 548 -43.65 28.60 -23.40
C GLU A 548 -44.89 28.03 -22.70
N TYR A 549 -45.72 28.90 -22.09
CA TYR A 549 -46.99 28.48 -21.51
C TYR A 549 -47.99 27.95 -22.56
N SER A 550 -48.07 28.56 -23.74
CA SER A 550 -48.92 28.10 -24.85
C SER A 550 -48.52 26.71 -25.35
N ILE A 551 -47.21 26.45 -25.48
CA ILE A 551 -46.67 25.13 -25.84
C ILE A 551 -47.01 24.11 -24.75
N TYR A 552 -46.79 24.45 -23.48
CA TYR A 552 -47.19 23.62 -22.34
C TYR A 552 -48.68 23.25 -22.41
N ASN A 553 -49.56 24.22 -22.61
CA ASN A 553 -51.00 24.00 -22.63
C ASN A 553 -51.42 23.12 -23.82
N SER A 554 -50.81 23.32 -24.99
CA SER A 554 -51.04 22.52 -26.18
C SER A 554 -50.62 21.05 -25.98
N LEU A 555 -49.41 20.83 -25.46
CA LEU A 555 -48.89 19.48 -25.18
C LEU A 555 -49.70 18.78 -24.08
N LYS A 556 -50.08 19.50 -23.04
CA LYS A 556 -50.97 19.01 -21.98
C LYS A 556 -52.32 18.56 -22.55
N GLY A 557 -52.92 19.36 -23.42
CA GLY A 557 -54.19 19.05 -24.08
C GLY A 557 -54.15 17.80 -24.96
N LEU A 558 -53.08 17.64 -25.75
CA LEU A 558 -52.88 16.45 -26.60
C LEU A 558 -52.75 15.17 -25.77
N LEU A 559 -52.09 15.23 -24.61
CA LEU A 559 -51.93 14.07 -23.72
C LEU A 559 -53.26 13.62 -23.11
N VAL A 560 -54.09 14.57 -22.68
CA VAL A 560 -55.43 14.29 -22.15
C VAL A 560 -56.31 13.60 -23.20
N GLN A 561 -56.17 13.96 -24.48
CA GLN A 561 -56.94 13.36 -25.58
C GLN A 561 -56.46 11.96 -25.98
N GLN A 562 -55.14 11.69 -25.95
CA GLN A 562 -54.60 10.41 -26.44
C GLN A 562 -54.77 9.25 -25.46
N ASN A 563 -54.78 9.48 -24.14
CA ASN A 563 -55.07 8.41 -23.17
C ASN A 563 -55.41 8.98 -21.77
N PRO A 564 -56.68 8.98 -21.33
CA PRO A 564 -57.08 9.55 -20.03
C PRO A 564 -56.55 8.77 -18.81
N TYR A 565 -55.93 7.60 -19.01
CA TYR A 565 -55.43 6.73 -17.93
C TYR A 565 -53.89 6.65 -17.83
N ARG A 566 -53.12 7.42 -18.62
CA ARG A 566 -51.65 7.48 -18.45
C ARG A 566 -51.25 8.56 -17.43
N ALA A 567 -50.72 8.13 -16.30
CA ALA A 567 -50.10 8.97 -15.26
C ALA A 567 -48.68 9.45 -15.63
N SER A 568 -48.44 9.88 -16.88
CA SER A 568 -47.11 10.27 -17.34
C SER A 568 -47.14 11.58 -18.12
N TYR A 569 -46.85 12.69 -17.43
CA TYR A 569 -46.43 13.94 -18.05
C TYR A 569 -44.98 13.72 -18.48
N TYR A 570 -44.76 13.65 -19.79
CA TYR A 570 -43.40 13.52 -20.31
C TYR A 570 -42.59 14.76 -19.99
N TYR A 571 -41.28 14.57 -19.86
CA TYR A 571 -40.29 15.64 -19.69
C TYR A 571 -40.53 16.90 -20.55
N PRO A 572 -40.93 16.81 -21.84
CA PRO A 572 -41.23 17.99 -22.66
C PRO A 572 -42.30 18.92 -22.06
N VAL A 573 -43.38 18.38 -21.47
CA VAL A 573 -44.44 19.21 -20.86
C VAL A 573 -43.91 19.99 -19.66
N MET A 574 -43.16 19.31 -18.79
CA MET A 574 -42.59 19.89 -17.57
C MET A 574 -41.63 21.03 -17.88
N VAL A 575 -40.79 20.86 -18.91
CA VAL A 575 -39.76 21.86 -19.29
C VAL A 575 -40.42 23.20 -19.63
N HIS A 576 -41.48 23.20 -20.43
CA HIS A 576 -42.16 24.42 -20.87
C HIS A 576 -42.81 25.17 -19.69
N ILE A 577 -43.55 24.47 -18.82
CA ILE A 577 -44.18 25.13 -17.66
C ILE A 577 -43.15 25.60 -16.63
N ARG A 578 -42.05 24.86 -16.44
CA ARG A 578 -40.94 25.28 -15.57
C ARG A 578 -40.31 26.57 -16.09
N LYS A 579 -39.99 26.64 -17.38
CA LYS A 579 -39.42 27.83 -18.02
C LYS A 579 -40.35 29.03 -17.84
N ALA A 580 -41.63 28.87 -18.18
CA ALA A 580 -42.62 29.93 -18.02
C ALA A 580 -42.69 30.42 -16.57
N ALA A 581 -42.71 29.50 -15.58
CA ALA A 581 -42.76 29.86 -14.16
C ALA A 581 -41.51 30.63 -13.69
N LEU A 582 -40.32 30.17 -14.07
CA LEU A 582 -39.06 30.78 -13.63
C LEU A 582 -38.84 32.15 -14.29
N MET A 583 -39.08 32.26 -15.59
CA MET A 583 -39.03 33.54 -16.29
C MET A 583 -40.06 34.52 -15.73
N SER A 584 -41.28 34.07 -15.38
CA SER A 584 -42.29 34.95 -14.76
C SER A 584 -41.78 35.58 -13.47
N ARG A 585 -41.08 34.80 -12.64
CA ARG A 585 -40.45 35.33 -11.42
C ARG A 585 -39.34 36.33 -11.72
N GLU A 586 -38.52 36.04 -12.73
CA GLU A 586 -37.40 36.90 -13.12
C GLU A 586 -37.90 38.25 -13.65
N VAL A 587 -38.87 38.22 -14.57
CA VAL A 587 -39.51 39.43 -15.10
C VAL A 587 -40.17 40.24 -13.99
N MET A 588 -40.84 39.60 -13.04
CA MET A 588 -41.46 40.30 -11.92
C MET A 588 -40.44 41.15 -11.14
N ARG A 589 -39.28 40.57 -10.82
CA ARG A 589 -38.20 41.28 -10.12
C ARG A 589 -37.63 42.45 -10.92
N GLU A 590 -37.45 42.27 -12.22
CA GLU A 590 -36.96 43.34 -13.08
C GLU A 590 -37.98 44.47 -13.22
N ILE A 591 -39.27 44.16 -13.30
CA ILE A 591 -40.30 45.20 -13.27
C ILE A 591 -40.34 45.91 -11.91
N GLU A 592 -40.26 45.18 -10.79
CA GLU A 592 -40.22 45.76 -9.44
C GLU A 592 -39.05 46.73 -9.27
N PHE A 593 -37.92 46.49 -9.96
CA PHE A 593 -36.78 47.40 -10.00
C PHE A 593 -36.99 48.61 -10.93
N VAL A 594 -37.45 48.38 -12.16
CA VAL A 594 -37.53 49.42 -13.20
C VAL A 594 -38.73 50.36 -12.98
N LEU A 595 -39.88 49.83 -12.54
CA LEU A 595 -41.14 50.57 -12.48
C LEU A 595 -41.10 51.82 -11.57
N PRO A 596 -40.51 51.78 -10.35
CA PRO A 596 -40.40 52.97 -9.51
C PRO A 596 -39.65 54.12 -10.18
N HIS A 597 -38.56 53.86 -10.91
CA HIS A 597 -37.82 54.88 -11.64
C HIS A 597 -38.64 55.51 -12.75
N LEU A 598 -39.36 54.68 -13.50
CA LEU A 598 -40.25 55.17 -14.55
C LEU A 598 -41.38 56.03 -13.96
N GLN A 599 -41.93 55.65 -12.80
CA GLN A 599 -43.00 56.40 -12.14
C GLN A 599 -42.51 57.74 -11.58
N ASP A 600 -41.33 57.78 -10.95
CA ASP A 600 -40.73 59.03 -10.46
C ASP A 600 -40.45 60.02 -11.61
N VAL A 601 -39.92 59.54 -12.73
CA VAL A 601 -39.73 60.36 -13.93
C VAL A 601 -41.07 60.82 -14.50
N LEU A 602 -42.08 59.95 -14.52
CA LEU A 602 -43.42 60.29 -14.99
C LEU A 602 -44.03 61.41 -14.12
N GLU A 603 -43.92 61.32 -12.80
CA GLU A 603 -44.40 62.35 -11.87
C GLU A 603 -43.68 63.69 -12.11
N LYS A 604 -42.36 63.68 -12.28
CA LYS A 604 -41.56 64.89 -12.59
C LYS A 604 -41.97 65.53 -13.92
N VAL A 605 -42.18 64.71 -14.95
CA VAL A 605 -42.62 65.16 -16.28
C VAL A 605 -44.05 65.72 -16.21
N GLU A 606 -44.96 65.04 -15.53
CA GLU A 606 -46.35 65.48 -15.39
C GLU A 606 -46.47 66.78 -14.56
N ALA A 607 -45.64 66.95 -13.53
CA ALA A 607 -45.59 68.18 -12.73
C ALA A 607 -45.08 69.40 -13.52
N THR A 608 -44.24 69.19 -14.53
CA THR A 608 -43.68 70.25 -15.38
C THR A 608 -44.49 70.50 -16.65
N TYR A 609 -45.39 69.59 -17.01
CA TYR A 609 -46.26 69.71 -18.17
C TYR A 609 -47.46 70.64 -17.90
N GLN A 610 -47.49 71.81 -18.52
CA GLN A 610 -48.71 72.64 -18.56
C GLN A 610 -49.53 72.32 -19.82
N PRO A 611 -50.80 71.88 -19.70
CA PRO A 611 -51.65 71.73 -20.87
C PRO A 611 -51.94 73.11 -21.49
N PRO A 612 -52.02 73.22 -22.84
CA PRO A 612 -52.25 74.50 -23.49
C PRO A 612 -53.60 75.10 -23.09
N THR A 613 -53.60 76.37 -22.68
CA THR A 613 -54.83 77.16 -22.55
C THR A 613 -55.50 77.28 -23.93
N PRO A 614 -56.80 76.97 -24.07
CA PRO A 614 -57.46 77.04 -25.37
C PRO A 614 -57.58 78.52 -25.79
N THR A 615 -56.80 78.93 -26.79
CA THR A 615 -57.01 80.20 -27.49
C THR A 615 -57.50 79.87 -28.91
N PRO A 616 -58.63 80.44 -29.38
CA PRO A 616 -59.12 80.14 -30.72
C PRO A 616 -58.21 80.78 -31.76
N GLY A 617 -57.52 79.95 -32.55
CA GLY A 617 -56.77 80.39 -33.73
C GLY A 617 -55.29 80.67 -33.47
N ASN A 618 -54.50 79.63 -33.21
CA ASN A 618 -53.14 79.48 -33.74
C ASN A 618 -52.63 78.07 -33.42
N GLU A 619 -51.81 77.54 -34.32
CA GLU A 619 -51.20 76.21 -34.22
C GLU A 619 -50.55 75.99 -32.84
N THR A 620 -50.97 74.90 -32.19
CA THR A 620 -50.44 74.46 -30.90
C THR A 620 -49.01 73.96 -31.07
N ASN A 621 -48.03 74.84 -30.90
CA ASN A 621 -46.65 74.41 -30.65
C ASN A 621 -46.58 73.84 -29.24
N MET A 622 -46.67 72.51 -29.14
CA MET A 622 -46.33 71.76 -27.95
C MET A 622 -44.86 72.01 -27.62
N THR A 623 -44.58 72.60 -26.46
CA THR A 623 -43.24 72.49 -25.87
C THR A 623 -43.16 71.08 -25.28
N GLN A 624 -42.75 70.12 -26.10
CA GLN A 624 -42.41 68.77 -25.61
C GLN A 624 -41.21 68.92 -24.64
N PRO A 625 -41.23 68.29 -23.46
CA PRO A 625 -40.05 68.24 -22.60
C PRO A 625 -39.01 67.30 -23.22
N SER A 626 -38.29 67.78 -24.23
CA SER A 626 -37.43 66.96 -25.09
C SER A 626 -36.06 66.59 -24.50
N ASN A 627 -35.83 66.76 -23.20
CA ASN A 627 -34.47 66.72 -22.62
C ASN A 627 -34.34 65.85 -21.35
N ILE A 628 -35.27 64.94 -21.06
CA ILE A 628 -35.15 64.05 -19.89
C ILE A 628 -34.66 62.69 -20.36
N THR A 629 -33.43 62.35 -19.96
CA THR A 629 -32.83 61.01 -20.09
C THR A 629 -32.80 60.36 -18.71
N ILE A 630 -33.25 59.13 -18.60
CA ILE A 630 -33.19 58.37 -17.35
C ILE A 630 -31.77 57.83 -17.18
N THR A 631 -31.12 58.25 -16.11
CA THR A 631 -29.84 57.71 -15.65
C THR A 631 -30.06 57.02 -14.31
N ILE A 632 -29.43 55.86 -14.12
CA ILE A 632 -29.44 55.13 -12.86
C ILE A 632 -28.07 55.26 -12.21
N THR A 633 -28.04 55.60 -10.94
CA THR A 633 -26.79 55.66 -10.16
C THR A 633 -26.17 54.26 -10.11
N LYS A 634 -24.88 54.16 -10.47
CA LYS A 634 -24.14 52.89 -10.55
C LYS A 634 -23.09 52.81 -9.46
N VAL A 635 -23.08 51.67 -8.76
CA VAL A 635 -22.12 51.36 -7.69
C VAL A 635 -21.23 50.20 -8.12
N LEU A 636 -19.92 50.40 -8.08
CA LEU A 636 -18.94 49.33 -8.23
C LEU A 636 -18.47 48.87 -6.86
N ILE A 637 -18.51 47.57 -6.59
CA ILE A 637 -17.87 46.95 -5.42
C ILE A 637 -16.65 46.17 -5.92
N ASP A 638 -15.47 46.51 -5.43
CA ASP A 638 -14.24 45.83 -5.85
C ASP A 638 -14.13 44.42 -5.26
N ALA A 639 -13.82 43.47 -6.14
CA ALA A 639 -13.50 42.07 -5.86
C ALA A 639 -12.23 41.61 -6.60
N SER A 640 -11.44 42.54 -7.16
CA SER A 640 -10.25 42.22 -7.97
C SER A 640 -8.99 41.93 -7.14
N HIS A 641 -9.02 42.15 -5.82
CA HIS A 641 -7.86 42.02 -4.91
C HIS A 641 -8.11 41.04 -3.77
N SER A 642 -8.84 39.95 -4.05
CA SER A 642 -9.12 38.86 -3.10
C SER A 642 -9.75 39.33 -1.77
N GLN A 643 -10.69 40.29 -1.84
CA GLN A 643 -11.38 40.83 -0.67
C GLN A 643 -12.15 39.73 0.07
N TYR A 644 -11.70 39.38 1.27
CA TYR A 644 -12.31 38.33 2.11
C TYR A 644 -13.83 38.52 2.31
N TYR A 645 -14.26 39.75 2.59
CA TYR A 645 -15.67 40.02 2.85
C TYR A 645 -16.55 40.00 1.60
N VAL A 646 -15.98 40.11 0.40
CA VAL A 646 -16.72 39.99 -0.86
C VAL A 646 -16.78 38.53 -1.29
N GLU A 647 -15.64 37.83 -1.29
CA GLU A 647 -15.54 36.49 -1.87
C GLU A 647 -15.95 35.37 -0.91
N GLU A 648 -15.59 35.46 0.37
CA GLU A 648 -15.80 34.38 1.34
C GLU A 648 -17.05 34.60 2.21
N VAL A 649 -17.27 35.85 2.64
CA VAL A 649 -18.43 36.18 3.50
C VAL A 649 -19.65 36.57 2.67
N GLY A 650 -19.45 37.40 1.64
CA GLY A 650 -20.50 37.94 0.79
C GLY A 650 -20.95 39.35 1.19
N VAL A 651 -21.42 40.07 0.18
CA VAL A 651 -22.00 41.43 0.25
C VAL A 651 -23.37 41.48 -0.42
N ASN A 652 -24.07 40.34 -0.49
CA ASN A 652 -25.37 40.26 -1.14
C ASN A 652 -26.39 41.15 -0.43
N GLY A 653 -26.37 41.19 0.90
CA GLY A 653 -27.25 42.07 1.67
C GLY A 653 -26.98 43.55 1.43
N LEU A 654 -25.73 43.95 1.18
CA LEU A 654 -25.40 45.31 0.77
C LEU A 654 -25.96 45.60 -0.63
N ALA A 655 -25.67 44.75 -1.61
CA ALA A 655 -26.13 44.91 -2.98
C ALA A 655 -27.68 44.92 -3.08
N GLU A 656 -28.35 44.02 -2.37
CA GLU A 656 -29.82 43.96 -2.30
C GLU A 656 -30.41 45.24 -1.71
N LYS A 657 -29.83 45.79 -0.63
CA LYS A 657 -30.30 47.04 -0.04
C LYS A 657 -30.05 48.24 -0.96
N VAL A 658 -28.90 48.32 -1.62
CA VAL A 658 -28.65 49.37 -2.63
C VAL A 658 -29.67 49.26 -3.77
N LYS A 659 -29.95 48.06 -4.28
CA LYS A 659 -30.96 47.86 -5.34
C LYS A 659 -32.39 48.17 -4.87
N SER A 660 -32.78 47.71 -3.68
CA SER A 660 -34.19 47.81 -3.21
C SER A 660 -34.54 49.13 -2.53
N ASP A 661 -33.64 49.70 -1.74
CA ASP A 661 -33.92 50.91 -0.95
C ASP A 661 -33.46 52.20 -1.64
N LEU A 662 -32.54 52.11 -2.62
CA LEU A 662 -32.05 53.25 -3.42
C LEU A 662 -32.44 53.16 -4.90
N GLY A 663 -32.75 51.96 -5.42
CA GLY A 663 -33.00 51.78 -6.84
C GLY A 663 -31.74 51.99 -7.69
N TRP A 664 -30.57 51.63 -7.15
CA TRP A 664 -29.31 51.81 -7.84
C TRP A 664 -28.83 50.49 -8.43
N GLU A 665 -27.99 50.56 -9.46
CA GLU A 665 -27.30 49.40 -10.02
C GLU A 665 -26.04 49.11 -9.21
N VAL A 666 -25.76 47.83 -8.99
CA VAL A 666 -24.57 47.37 -8.27
C VAL A 666 -23.85 46.33 -9.10
N GLU A 667 -22.55 46.54 -9.30
CA GLU A 667 -21.67 45.58 -9.95
C GLU A 667 -20.56 45.13 -9.01
N ILE A 668 -20.31 43.82 -8.96
CA ILE A 668 -19.15 43.25 -8.27
C ILE A 668 -18.05 43.03 -9.31
N ASN A 669 -17.03 43.87 -9.30
CA ASN A 669 -16.00 43.91 -10.32
C ASN A 669 -14.79 43.03 -9.94
N LYS A 670 -14.35 42.17 -10.88
CA LYS A 670 -13.13 41.36 -10.74
C LYS A 670 -12.00 41.79 -11.68
N LEU A 671 -12.19 42.87 -12.43
CA LEU A 671 -11.20 43.40 -13.37
C LEU A 671 -10.32 44.46 -12.68
N PRO A 672 -9.10 44.73 -13.17
CA PRO A 672 -8.24 45.78 -12.63
C PRO A 672 -8.90 47.17 -12.62
N LEU A 673 -8.62 47.96 -11.59
CA LEU A 673 -9.26 49.27 -11.37
C LEU A 673 -8.60 50.36 -12.24
N THR A 674 -9.13 50.56 -13.44
CA THR A 674 -8.66 51.63 -14.36
C THR A 674 -9.58 52.84 -14.33
N TYR A 675 -9.06 54.04 -14.60
CA TYR A 675 -9.88 55.26 -14.62
C TYR A 675 -11.03 55.16 -15.65
N ASP A 676 -10.76 54.54 -16.80
CA ASP A 676 -11.78 54.34 -17.84
C ASP A 676 -12.94 53.45 -17.38
N LEU A 677 -12.69 52.47 -16.52
CA LEU A 677 -13.73 51.69 -15.86
C LEU A 677 -14.43 52.51 -14.77
N LEU A 678 -13.65 53.10 -13.86
CA LEU A 678 -14.19 53.76 -12.66
C LEU A 678 -15.12 54.93 -13.02
N LYS A 679 -14.82 55.70 -14.07
CA LYS A 679 -15.63 56.84 -14.51
C LYS A 679 -17.02 56.47 -15.02
N GLU A 680 -17.31 55.19 -15.22
CA GLU A 680 -18.65 54.70 -15.58
C GLU A 680 -19.57 54.54 -14.35
N TYR A 681 -19.04 54.68 -13.13
CA TYR A 681 -19.76 54.50 -11.87
C TYR A 681 -19.77 55.78 -11.04
N ASP A 682 -20.89 56.04 -10.36
CA ASP A 682 -21.05 57.19 -9.47
C ASP A 682 -20.43 56.95 -8.10
N VAL A 683 -20.43 55.70 -7.64
CA VAL A 683 -19.80 55.29 -6.38
C VAL A 683 -18.95 54.05 -6.54
N VAL A 684 -17.74 54.07 -6.00
CA VAL A 684 -16.82 52.93 -5.92
C VAL A 684 -16.63 52.53 -4.47
N ILE A 685 -16.83 51.26 -4.15
CA ILE A 685 -16.65 50.67 -2.83
C ILE A 685 -15.44 49.76 -2.83
N ILE A 686 -14.43 50.10 -2.03
CA ILE A 686 -13.22 49.29 -1.83
C ILE A 686 -13.27 48.72 -0.41
N LEU A 687 -13.55 47.43 -0.28
CA LEU A 687 -13.32 46.71 0.97
C LEU A 687 -11.84 46.36 1.11
N ASN A 688 -11.41 46.05 2.33
CA ASN A 688 -10.02 45.76 2.65
C ASN A 688 -9.43 44.72 1.68
N PRO A 689 -8.51 45.14 0.80
CA PRO A 689 -7.94 44.25 -0.20
C PRO A 689 -6.93 43.32 0.49
N LYS A 690 -6.89 42.07 0.05
CA LYS A 690 -5.90 41.10 0.55
C LYS A 690 -4.58 41.21 -0.21
N GLU A 691 -4.66 41.58 -1.48
CA GLU A 691 -3.52 41.88 -2.34
C GLU A 691 -3.34 43.39 -2.47
N ASP A 692 -2.13 43.86 -2.76
CA ASP A 692 -1.86 45.30 -2.89
C ASP A 692 -2.48 45.87 -4.16
N LEU A 693 -3.20 46.99 -4.03
CA LEU A 693 -3.53 47.85 -5.16
C LEU A 693 -2.24 48.31 -5.86
N THR A 694 -2.18 48.17 -7.17
CA THR A 694 -1.01 48.61 -7.93
C THR A 694 -0.90 50.14 -7.95
N PRO A 695 0.29 50.73 -8.18
CA PRO A 695 0.43 52.18 -8.29
C PRO A 695 -0.48 52.83 -9.35
N ASN A 696 -0.79 52.10 -10.44
CA ASN A 696 -1.70 52.59 -11.47
C ASN A 696 -3.15 52.62 -11.00
N GLU A 697 -3.58 51.64 -10.22
CA GLU A 697 -4.94 51.59 -9.65
C GLU A 697 -5.11 52.64 -8.56
N VAL A 698 -4.09 52.85 -7.73
CA VAL A 698 -4.06 53.95 -6.76
C VAL A 698 -4.20 55.29 -7.48
N ALA A 699 -3.46 55.52 -8.56
CA ALA A 699 -3.57 56.73 -9.36
C ALA A 699 -4.97 56.87 -9.99
N ALA A 700 -5.53 55.79 -10.53
CA ALA A 700 -6.86 55.77 -11.13
C ALA A 700 -7.98 56.09 -10.12
N LEU A 701 -7.93 55.53 -8.91
CA LEU A 701 -8.89 55.82 -7.84
C LEU A 701 -8.80 57.29 -7.39
N GLN A 702 -7.59 57.82 -7.31
CA GLN A 702 -7.38 59.23 -6.96
C GLN A 702 -7.90 60.16 -8.06
N GLU A 703 -7.58 59.88 -9.33
CA GLU A 703 -8.08 60.63 -10.48
C GLU A 703 -9.61 60.56 -10.57
N TYR A 704 -10.20 59.39 -10.32
CA TYR A 704 -11.64 59.18 -10.27
C TYR A 704 -12.32 60.12 -9.27
N VAL A 705 -11.85 60.15 -8.03
CA VAL A 705 -12.43 61.02 -6.99
C VAL A 705 -12.20 62.50 -7.33
N GLU A 706 -11.00 62.89 -7.75
CA GLU A 706 -10.70 64.28 -8.08
C GLU A 706 -11.60 64.83 -9.20
N ASN A 707 -12.07 63.96 -10.10
CA ASN A 707 -12.98 64.28 -11.19
C ASN A 707 -14.48 64.14 -10.87
N GLY A 708 -14.87 63.91 -9.61
CA GLY A 708 -16.28 63.89 -9.19
C GLY A 708 -16.81 62.54 -8.70
N GLY A 709 -15.98 61.49 -8.69
CA GLY A 709 -16.37 60.18 -8.21
C GLY A 709 -16.56 60.11 -6.69
N GLY A 710 -17.48 59.25 -6.24
CA GLY A 710 -17.67 58.93 -4.83
C GLY A 710 -16.90 57.67 -4.41
N LEU A 711 -15.99 57.77 -3.45
CA LEU A 711 -15.23 56.62 -2.95
C LEU A 711 -15.64 56.24 -1.52
N PHE A 712 -16.13 55.02 -1.34
CA PHE A 712 -16.31 54.40 -0.03
C PHE A 712 -15.22 53.35 0.20
N ILE A 713 -14.24 53.65 1.05
CA ILE A 713 -13.11 52.77 1.33
C ILE A 713 -13.16 52.22 2.76
N ALA A 714 -12.98 50.91 2.91
CA ALA A 714 -13.13 50.23 4.18
C ALA A 714 -11.89 49.41 4.60
N GLY A 715 -11.55 49.53 5.89
CA GLY A 715 -10.44 48.84 6.53
C GLY A 715 -10.79 47.46 7.10
N ASP A 716 -9.88 46.89 7.87
CA ASP A 716 -10.14 45.72 8.71
C ASP A 716 -9.34 45.84 10.01
N TRP A 717 -9.34 44.84 10.90
CA TRP A 717 -8.48 44.84 12.07
C TRP A 717 -7.01 44.56 11.71
N TYR A 718 -6.08 45.04 12.55
CA TYR A 718 -4.63 45.05 12.32
C TYR A 718 -4.02 43.78 11.70
N LYS A 719 -4.60 42.59 12.00
CA LYS A 719 -4.04 41.30 11.58
C LYS A 719 -4.22 41.04 10.08
N TYR A 720 -5.31 41.53 9.52
CA TYR A 720 -5.68 41.27 8.13
C TYR A 720 -5.85 42.55 7.32
N SER A 721 -5.72 43.72 7.95
CA SER A 721 -5.83 44.96 7.21
C SER A 721 -4.58 45.25 6.38
N ASN A 722 -4.80 45.53 5.10
CA ASN A 722 -3.75 46.04 4.21
C ASN A 722 -3.69 47.58 4.32
N VAL A 723 -3.27 48.06 5.49
CA VAL A 723 -3.26 49.49 5.81
C VAL A 723 -2.38 50.31 4.86
N GLU A 724 -1.27 49.75 4.37
CA GLU A 724 -0.37 50.45 3.47
C GLU A 724 -1.04 50.69 2.11
N SER A 725 -1.70 49.66 1.55
CA SER A 725 -2.43 49.78 0.29
C SER A 725 -3.61 50.75 0.40
N LEU A 726 -4.39 50.68 1.49
CA LEU A 726 -5.50 51.61 1.74
C LEU A 726 -5.00 53.06 1.89
N ASN A 727 -3.92 53.27 2.66
CA ASN A 727 -3.35 54.60 2.89
C ASN A 727 -2.70 55.19 1.64
N ALA A 728 -2.17 54.37 0.73
CA ALA A 728 -1.68 54.83 -0.57
C ALA A 728 -2.77 55.59 -1.36
N VAL A 729 -4.04 55.21 -1.17
CA VAL A 729 -5.19 55.89 -1.79
C VAL A 729 -5.56 57.16 -1.03
N VAL A 730 -5.71 57.12 0.30
CA VAL A 730 -6.39 58.18 1.06
C VAL A 730 -5.52 59.09 1.94
N GLU A 731 -4.26 58.75 2.23
CA GLU A 731 -3.44 59.53 3.18
C GLU A 731 -3.18 60.96 2.68
N LYS A 732 -3.09 61.15 1.35
CA LYS A 732 -2.95 62.49 0.75
C LYS A 732 -4.14 63.42 0.98
N TYR A 733 -5.32 62.86 1.27
CA TYR A 733 -6.55 63.60 1.58
C TYR A 733 -6.76 63.79 3.09
N GLY A 734 -5.76 63.43 3.91
CA GLY A 734 -5.77 63.65 5.36
C GLY A 734 -6.39 62.52 6.19
N ILE A 735 -6.74 61.38 5.58
CA ILE A 735 -7.27 60.19 6.27
C ILE A 735 -6.22 59.09 6.33
N LYS A 736 -5.98 58.53 7.52
CA LYS A 736 -5.07 57.40 7.70
C LYS A 736 -5.76 56.27 8.46
N PHE A 737 -5.78 55.07 7.86
CA PHE A 737 -6.10 53.82 8.54
C PHE A 737 -4.95 53.43 9.47
N ASN A 738 -5.26 53.22 10.75
CA ASN A 738 -4.28 52.83 11.76
C ASN A 738 -4.17 51.30 11.81
N ALA A 739 -2.97 50.75 11.98
CA ALA A 739 -2.76 49.32 12.18
C ALA A 739 -3.15 48.87 13.62
N ASP A 740 -4.42 49.05 13.98
CA ASP A 740 -4.96 48.70 15.29
C ASP A 740 -6.32 47.96 15.18
N GLU A 741 -6.89 47.56 16.32
CA GLU A 741 -8.25 47.02 16.41
C GLU A 741 -9.00 47.73 17.53
N LEU A 742 -10.22 48.17 17.25
CA LEU A 742 -11.11 48.76 18.26
C LEU A 742 -11.68 47.68 19.18
N MET A 743 -11.63 47.97 20.48
CA MET A 743 -12.06 47.11 21.57
C MET A 743 -13.00 47.88 22.51
N ASP A 744 -13.94 47.18 23.16
CA ASP A 744 -14.75 47.72 24.24
C ASP A 744 -15.23 46.62 25.19
N ASP A 745 -14.84 46.65 26.47
CA ASP A 745 -15.22 45.64 27.45
C ASP A 745 -16.69 45.75 27.91
N ASP A 746 -17.27 46.95 27.82
CA ASP A 746 -18.54 47.31 28.44
C ASP A 746 -19.68 47.33 27.40
N VAL A 747 -19.39 47.80 26.19
CA VAL A 747 -20.36 48.01 25.11
C VAL A 747 -19.99 47.16 23.90
N ASN A 748 -20.27 45.85 23.99
CA ASN A 748 -19.98 44.88 22.96
C ASN A 748 -21.07 43.81 22.79
N SER A 749 -20.97 43.03 21.71
CA SER A 749 -21.93 41.95 21.38
C SER A 749 -21.56 40.57 21.96
N GLY A 750 -20.73 40.54 23.00
CA GLY A 750 -20.32 39.34 23.74
C GLY A 750 -18.81 39.15 23.87
N ARG A 751 -17.99 39.93 23.15
CA ARG A 751 -16.52 39.94 23.24
C ARG A 751 -15.97 41.35 23.06
N PRO A 752 -14.85 41.72 23.71
CA PRO A 752 -14.30 43.07 23.60
C PRO A 752 -13.99 43.52 22.17
N TYR A 753 -13.52 42.61 21.30
CA TYR A 753 -13.22 42.90 19.88
C TYR A 753 -14.46 42.91 18.96
N TYR A 754 -15.67 42.76 19.51
CA TYR A 754 -16.92 43.00 18.78
C TYR A 754 -17.71 44.16 19.42
N PRO A 755 -17.11 45.36 19.49
CA PRO A 755 -17.74 46.52 20.12
C PRO A 755 -18.95 46.99 19.32
N PHE A 756 -19.83 47.71 20.00
CA PHE A 756 -20.75 48.61 19.31
C PHE A 756 -20.15 50.01 19.24
N VAL A 757 -20.45 50.73 18.17
CA VAL A 757 -20.17 52.17 18.05
C VAL A 757 -21.47 52.94 17.94
N GLY A 758 -21.44 54.25 18.22
CA GLY A 758 -22.67 55.04 18.17
C GLY A 758 -22.57 56.52 18.55
N ILE A 759 -21.37 57.11 18.59
CA ILE A 759 -21.24 58.58 18.71
C ILE A 759 -21.19 59.15 17.30
N TYR A 760 -22.31 59.73 16.86
CA TYR A 760 -22.51 60.18 15.47
C TYR A 760 -22.40 61.70 15.33
N ASN A 761 -21.77 62.15 14.24
CA ASN A 761 -21.78 63.56 13.83
C ASN A 761 -23.03 63.88 12.99
N THR A 762 -24.18 64.05 13.64
CA THR A 762 -25.48 64.22 12.97
C THR A 762 -25.61 65.50 12.13
N ALA A 763 -24.65 66.42 12.23
CA ALA A 763 -24.61 67.62 11.39
C ALA A 763 -24.16 67.35 9.95
N HIS A 764 -23.44 66.25 9.71
CA HIS A 764 -22.96 65.91 8.37
C HIS A 764 -24.06 65.25 7.52
N PRO A 765 -24.24 65.61 6.23
CA PRO A 765 -25.32 65.06 5.39
C PRO A 765 -25.36 63.52 5.32
N ALA A 766 -24.20 62.88 5.26
CA ALA A 766 -24.08 61.41 5.28
C ALA A 766 -24.69 60.73 6.52
N MET A 767 -24.97 61.48 7.59
CA MET A 767 -25.53 60.94 8.84
C MET A 767 -27.06 61.10 8.93
N LYS A 768 -27.71 61.67 7.90
CA LYS A 768 -29.15 62.04 7.90
C LYS A 768 -30.10 60.91 8.30
N PHE A 769 -29.78 59.66 7.96
CA PHE A 769 -30.66 58.52 8.19
C PHE A 769 -30.34 57.76 9.48
N VAL A 770 -29.27 58.12 10.19
CA VAL A 770 -28.86 57.45 11.43
C VAL A 770 -29.68 57.97 12.62
N PRO A 771 -30.45 57.13 13.33
CA PRO A 771 -31.18 57.56 14.51
C PRO A 771 -30.26 58.00 15.67
N GLU A 772 -30.72 58.96 16.48
CA GLU A 772 -29.93 59.60 17.56
C GLU A 772 -29.38 58.62 18.62
N ALA A 773 -30.08 57.50 18.88
CA ALA A 773 -29.69 56.48 19.86
C ALA A 773 -29.36 55.12 19.22
N TRP A 774 -28.92 55.10 17.96
CA TRP A 774 -28.63 53.87 17.23
C TRP A 774 -27.32 53.22 17.71
N LYS A 775 -27.30 51.88 17.76
CA LYS A 775 -26.08 51.11 18.06
C LYS A 775 -25.70 50.32 16.82
N THR A 776 -24.47 50.50 16.37
CA THR A 776 -23.95 49.87 15.16
C THR A 776 -22.95 48.77 15.51
N TYR A 777 -23.13 47.58 14.93
CA TYR A 777 -22.14 46.51 15.05
C TYR A 777 -20.85 46.92 14.35
N TYR A 778 -19.73 46.77 15.05
CA TYR A 778 -18.42 47.16 14.56
C TYR A 778 -17.36 46.10 14.86
N ASN A 779 -16.39 45.97 13.97
CA ASN A 779 -15.15 45.19 14.17
C ASN A 779 -14.16 45.63 13.11
N GLY A 780 -13.08 46.27 13.52
CA GLY A 780 -12.15 46.91 12.61
C GLY A 780 -11.23 47.88 13.32
N GLN A 781 -10.52 48.68 12.54
CA GLN A 781 -9.48 49.58 13.00
C GLN A 781 -9.93 51.03 13.18
N THR A 782 -9.15 51.81 13.90
CA THR A 782 -9.41 53.24 14.08
C THR A 782 -8.81 54.06 12.93
N LEU A 783 -9.27 55.31 12.79
CA LEU A 783 -8.77 56.26 11.81
C LEU A 783 -8.05 57.41 12.51
N THR A 784 -6.97 57.89 11.90
CA THR A 784 -6.37 59.20 12.20
C THR A 784 -6.77 60.17 11.10
N ILE A 785 -7.20 61.37 11.47
CA ILE A 785 -7.64 62.40 10.53
C ILE A 785 -6.83 63.69 10.71
N SER A 786 -6.70 64.46 9.64
CA SER A 786 -6.00 65.75 9.60
C SER A 786 -6.59 66.65 8.50
N GLY A 787 -6.28 67.95 8.52
CA GLY A 787 -6.79 68.90 7.52
C GLY A 787 -8.30 69.11 7.62
N GLU A 788 -8.97 69.15 6.47
CA GLU A 788 -10.41 69.43 6.33
C GLU A 788 -11.30 68.17 6.52
N VAL A 789 -10.72 67.04 6.92
CA VAL A 789 -11.46 65.79 7.14
C VAL A 789 -12.43 65.92 8.31
N THR A 790 -13.68 65.52 8.09
CA THR A 790 -14.73 65.49 9.12
C THR A 790 -14.94 64.07 9.65
N TRP A 791 -14.91 63.89 10.97
CA TRP A 791 -15.29 62.60 11.57
C TRP A 791 -16.80 62.38 11.45
N LEU A 792 -17.21 61.14 11.19
CA LEU A 792 -18.62 60.74 11.08
C LEU A 792 -19.08 59.91 12.28
N ILE A 793 -18.25 58.93 12.68
CA ILE A 793 -18.53 58.01 13.78
C ILE A 793 -17.32 57.92 14.69
N LYS A 794 -17.56 58.04 15.99
CA LYS A 794 -16.62 57.72 17.06
C LYS A 794 -17.12 56.55 17.91
N ALA A 795 -16.16 55.85 18.50
CA ALA A 795 -16.41 54.85 19.51
C ALA A 795 -16.75 55.50 20.87
N TYR A 796 -17.34 54.72 21.78
CA TYR A 796 -17.77 55.20 23.09
C TYR A 796 -16.60 55.54 24.02
N ASP A 797 -16.87 56.22 25.14
CA ASP A 797 -15.85 56.59 26.13
C ASP A 797 -15.18 55.35 26.75
N THR A 798 -15.87 54.22 26.77
CA THR A 798 -15.39 52.92 27.26
C THR A 798 -14.47 52.19 26.27
N SER A 799 -14.44 52.64 25.01
CA SER A 799 -13.71 51.98 23.94
C SER A 799 -12.23 52.36 23.95
N TYR A 800 -11.38 51.43 23.53
CA TYR A 800 -9.93 51.59 23.37
C TYR A 800 -9.48 50.88 22.09
N SER A 801 -8.24 51.08 21.62
CA SER A 801 -7.70 50.28 20.52
C SER A 801 -6.33 49.68 20.85
N VAL A 802 -6.06 48.52 20.26
CA VAL A 802 -4.83 47.75 20.47
C VAL A 802 -4.07 47.53 19.17
N ASP A 803 -2.73 47.59 19.25
CA ASP A 803 -1.85 47.23 18.13
C ASP A 803 -1.70 45.70 17.98
N ALA A 804 -0.91 45.28 17.00
CA ALA A 804 -0.66 43.86 16.73
C ALA A 804 0.01 43.08 17.87
N ASN A 805 0.65 43.79 18.80
CA ASN A 805 1.28 43.21 20.00
C ASN A 805 0.32 43.21 21.21
N GLY A 806 -0.90 43.70 21.04
CA GLY A 806 -1.89 43.85 22.11
C GLY A 806 -1.66 45.08 23.01
N ASN A 807 -0.76 46.01 22.61
CA ASN A 807 -0.56 47.24 23.37
C ASN A 807 -1.70 48.20 23.11
N VAL A 808 -2.23 48.82 24.16
CA VAL A 808 -3.23 49.89 24.02
C VAL A 808 -2.58 51.12 23.38
N VAL A 809 -2.99 51.46 22.16
CA VAL A 809 -2.51 52.63 21.41
C VAL A 809 -3.45 53.82 21.51
N ARG A 810 -4.72 53.59 21.83
CA ARG A 810 -5.70 54.63 22.19
C ARG A 810 -6.48 54.19 23.42
N GLY A 811 -6.33 54.92 24.51
CA GLY A 811 -6.95 54.58 25.80
C GLY A 811 -8.44 54.92 25.88
N LYS A 812 -9.11 54.38 26.89
CA LYS A 812 -10.49 54.75 27.23
C LYS A 812 -10.59 56.27 27.45
N GLY A 813 -11.70 56.87 27.02
CA GLY A 813 -11.97 58.31 27.08
C GLY A 813 -11.46 59.13 25.89
N THR A 814 -10.80 58.52 24.90
CA THR A 814 -10.33 59.24 23.69
C THR A 814 -11.34 59.25 22.54
N ASN A 815 -12.44 58.50 22.64
CA ASN A 815 -13.43 58.27 21.58
C ASN A 815 -12.80 58.04 20.19
N PRO A 816 -12.07 56.93 19.99
CA PRO A 816 -11.41 56.67 18.71
C PRO A 816 -12.36 56.85 17.51
N ILE A 817 -11.88 57.54 16.48
CA ILE A 817 -12.64 57.76 15.24
C ILE A 817 -12.61 56.47 14.43
N VAL A 818 -13.77 56.06 13.92
CA VAL A 818 -13.90 54.83 13.11
C VAL A 818 -14.43 55.09 11.71
N ALA A 819 -15.05 56.26 11.48
CA ALA A 819 -15.50 56.69 10.15
C ALA A 819 -15.22 58.18 9.95
N ALA A 820 -14.80 58.57 8.75
CA ALA A 820 -14.49 59.94 8.39
C ALA A 820 -14.83 60.24 6.92
N ALA A 821 -15.10 61.51 6.61
CA ALA A 821 -15.43 61.99 5.28
C ALA A 821 -14.57 63.19 4.89
N VAL A 822 -14.34 63.34 3.59
CA VAL A 822 -13.66 64.52 3.00
C VAL A 822 -14.16 64.75 1.58
N GLU A 823 -14.28 66.01 1.18
CA GLU A 823 -14.46 66.39 -0.23
C GLU A 823 -13.07 66.53 -0.88
N ALA A 824 -12.87 65.90 -2.03
CA ALA A 824 -11.57 65.81 -2.69
C ALA A 824 -11.71 66.14 -4.18
N GLY A 825 -11.20 67.30 -4.59
CA GLY A 825 -11.47 67.83 -5.94
C GLY A 825 -12.96 68.14 -6.10
N ASN A 826 -13.60 67.54 -7.10
CA ASN A 826 -15.05 67.61 -7.28
C ASN A 826 -15.81 66.43 -6.64
N GLY A 827 -15.10 65.41 -6.17
CA GLY A 827 -15.69 64.19 -5.62
C GLY A 827 -15.64 64.12 -4.09
N ARG A 828 -15.96 62.94 -3.56
CA ARG A 828 -16.17 62.70 -2.13
C ARG A 828 -15.56 61.38 -1.70
N ILE A 829 -14.99 61.33 -0.50
CA ILE A 829 -14.43 60.11 0.09
C ILE A 829 -15.06 59.89 1.46
N VAL A 830 -15.50 58.66 1.72
CA VAL A 830 -15.78 58.16 3.07
C VAL A 830 -14.86 56.99 3.37
N ALA A 831 -14.13 57.09 4.47
CA ALA A 831 -13.34 55.99 5.00
C ALA A 831 -14.03 55.39 6.23
N TYR A 832 -14.09 54.06 6.30
CA TYR A 832 -14.66 53.34 7.44
C TYR A 832 -13.76 52.19 7.87
N GLY A 833 -13.40 52.11 9.15
CA GLY A 833 -12.39 51.14 9.60
C GLY A 833 -12.82 49.66 9.55
N SER A 834 -14.02 49.33 9.04
CA SER A 834 -14.57 47.97 9.05
C SER A 834 -15.23 47.57 7.74
N SER A 835 -14.60 46.65 7.02
CA SER A 835 -15.20 45.94 5.88
C SER A 835 -16.27 44.96 6.36
N LYS A 836 -16.07 44.36 7.53
CA LYS A 836 -17.05 43.46 8.16
C LYS A 836 -18.40 44.13 8.36
N ALA A 837 -18.39 45.40 8.75
CA ALA A 837 -19.57 46.19 9.06
C ALA A 837 -20.54 46.34 7.89
N ILE A 838 -20.07 46.18 6.64
CA ILE A 838 -20.89 46.29 5.44
C ILE A 838 -20.98 44.96 4.66
N SER A 839 -20.71 43.85 5.34
CA SER A 839 -20.79 42.47 4.80
C SER A 839 -21.99 41.69 5.36
N ASP A 840 -22.24 40.51 4.79
CA ASP A 840 -23.26 39.55 5.23
C ASP A 840 -22.88 38.80 6.52
N SER A 841 -21.76 39.20 7.15
CA SER A 841 -21.29 38.67 8.42
C SER A 841 -22.40 38.57 9.46
N TYR A 842 -22.37 37.46 10.20
CA TYR A 842 -23.31 37.19 11.28
C TYR A 842 -24.78 37.22 10.84
N TYR A 843 -25.05 36.55 9.71
CA TYR A 843 -26.38 36.43 9.10
C TYR A 843 -27.00 37.80 8.76
N GLY A 844 -26.18 38.72 8.21
CA GLY A 844 -26.62 40.06 7.80
C GLY A 844 -26.73 41.10 8.92
N LYS A 845 -26.56 40.73 10.20
CA LYS A 845 -26.69 41.68 11.32
C LYS A 845 -25.75 42.88 11.24
N TYR A 846 -24.54 42.70 10.70
CA TYR A 846 -23.61 43.81 10.51
C TYR A 846 -24.18 44.83 9.52
N ILE A 847 -24.45 44.42 8.28
CA ILE A 847 -25.01 45.31 7.26
C ILE A 847 -26.38 45.88 7.68
N ASP A 848 -27.25 45.12 8.33
CA ASP A 848 -28.54 45.63 8.81
C ASP A 848 -28.39 46.77 9.83
N SER A 849 -27.47 46.63 10.78
CA SER A 849 -27.23 47.70 11.77
C SER A 849 -26.44 48.88 11.20
N ASN A 850 -25.66 48.67 10.15
CA ASN A 850 -24.88 49.72 9.48
C ASN A 850 -25.68 50.42 8.38
N TRP A 851 -26.78 49.83 7.89
CA TRP A 851 -27.50 50.33 6.73
C TRP A 851 -27.95 51.79 6.83
N PRO A 852 -28.48 52.30 7.95
CA PRO A 852 -28.83 53.72 8.05
C PRO A 852 -27.64 54.66 7.79
N PHE A 853 -26.44 54.27 8.24
CA PHE A 853 -25.21 55.00 7.98
C PHE A 853 -24.76 54.84 6.52
N VAL A 854 -24.69 53.60 6.04
CA VAL A 854 -24.27 53.29 4.66
C VAL A 854 -25.18 53.97 3.65
N LYS A 855 -26.50 53.97 3.86
CA LYS A 855 -27.48 54.65 3.01
C LYS A 855 -27.18 56.14 2.88
N GLY A 856 -26.92 56.83 3.99
CA GLY A 856 -26.56 58.25 3.96
C GLY A 856 -25.21 58.51 3.31
N VAL A 857 -24.22 57.64 3.57
CA VAL A 857 -22.89 57.70 2.93
C VAL A 857 -23.02 57.57 1.42
N LEU A 858 -23.71 56.56 0.93
CA LEU A 858 -23.88 56.30 -0.49
C LEU A 858 -24.57 57.49 -1.19
N LEU A 859 -25.70 57.97 -0.65
CA LEU A 859 -26.42 59.14 -1.17
C LEU A 859 -25.53 60.40 -1.21
N TRP A 860 -24.71 60.61 -0.18
CA TRP A 860 -23.79 61.74 -0.15
C TRP A 860 -22.66 61.56 -1.18
N LEU A 861 -22.09 60.36 -1.30
CA LEU A 861 -21.05 60.06 -2.30
C LEU A 861 -21.56 60.23 -3.74
N ALA A 862 -22.82 59.89 -4.01
CA ALA A 862 -23.47 60.07 -5.32
C ALA A 862 -24.00 61.50 -5.57
N HIS A 863 -23.70 62.46 -4.70
CA HIS A 863 -24.17 63.86 -4.80
C HIS A 863 -25.70 64.04 -4.77
N GLU A 864 -26.45 63.09 -4.18
CA GLU A 864 -27.91 63.18 -4.05
C GLU A 864 -28.39 63.92 -2.79
N ILE A 865 -27.50 64.14 -1.80
CA ILE A 865 -27.77 64.90 -0.56
C ILE A 865 -26.62 65.81 -0.11
#